data_AF-A0A4D4KL47-F1
#
_entry.id   AF-A0A4D4KL47-F1
#
_cell.length_a   1.000
_cell.length_b   1.000
_cell.length_c   1.000
_cell.angle_alpha   90.00
_cell.angle_beta   90.00
_cell.angle_gamma   90.00
#
_symmetry.space_group_name_H-M   'P 1'
#
loop_
_entity.id
_entity.type
_entity.pdbx_description
1 polymer ?
#
loop_
_entity_poly.entity_id
_entity_poly.type
_entity_poly.pdbx_seq_one_letter_code
_entity_poly.pdbx_strand_id
1 'polypeptide(L)'
;MSTDTGTDGEAMGAPDVAVIAMEGRFPGAPTLREFWEVLKAGKEAIRPVDDRDFIAAGGAPDRLTDPNLVRVECTLEDIDRFDAEFFGFQPAEAELLDPQQRVFLECAQHAFEQAGCLPDAYDGSIGVYAGASLSQYYLDHVYPMYARKPGTVDSFIGAVANASSALVTRVSYLLNLTGPSVAVQTACSTSLVAVHAACQDLLDYRCDLALAGGASVNPSARLGYQYVPGGPFSPDGHCRPYSSEGAGMSPGDGVGVVLLKRLEDALADGDNIRAVIKGSAINNDGSRKVGFTAPSVKGQRDVILAAHAMAGVTADAIGYVEGHGTATPVGDPIEVSALTKAFAASTDKKGYCVLGSVKSNLGHLDAAAGIAGLIKAVLALENEAIPPTVHFDKPNELIDFAGSPFVVSGGLRKWERTSVPRLAGVSSFGVGGTNAHVVLEEAPLRPAQEQDGFPEVILLSAATPKALSEMGEELREHVSRGPDLAIGDIAHTLQTGRRHMHHRRAVVADSSQDLAEALRGGDGFQGDTGGRPRSVVFMYPGGGAQYQRMGQQLYETYPVFRREMDRCAHIVESSCGMDLLAALYPPGDARPSRENIDVPVCRLPAIAATEWSLTALLASWGIRPTAVVGHSLGEYTAACVAGIMDLEDMLPLVAERERLIEKAGGMTLSVLLDGEDVGPHLVPGTSLAAVNAPGMCTVSGTREAIMEMEKHLTEQGIDQHRLRVPGAVHSVALDPVLDELRDALKKVTLREPAVPIVSNLTGDWLTAEAAGDPEHWVKHTRGTVRFRECLQTLAADHPLPCWRPGPAVGWSSWPNIPSGLPHRPSPRSGTPTGNSPTRAYCSTPWPCCGRPAWRSIGRRPGRDGPAGPSRCPDTRSSASASGWSARSSRQTPPSGGGLPNRCSPPACGAAPAYRTGTPDRPPRRPGRPSSCWSAPRQTLPPPRSWASASTWSPSASPRRSATRARTATNSTPRHRPTCVPCANACAPTASRTPTSGCSTSPPLPTRKTR
;
A
#
# COMPACT_ATOMS: atom_id res chain seq x y z
N MET A 1 -52.39 29.28 -1.47
CA MET A 1 -51.10 28.64 -1.10
C MET A 1 -51.21 28.31 0.37
N SER A 2 -51.11 27.02 0.74
CA SER A 2 -51.22 26.64 2.16
C SER A 2 -49.90 26.90 2.86
N THR A 3 -49.96 27.33 4.11
CA THR A 3 -48.83 27.21 5.04
C THR A 3 -48.68 25.74 5.41
N ASP A 4 -47.49 25.18 5.20
CA ASP A 4 -47.13 23.87 5.73
C ASP A 4 -46.02 24.09 6.77
N THR A 5 -46.37 23.90 8.03
CA THR A 5 -45.46 24.12 9.17
C THR A 5 -44.81 22.80 9.55
N GLY A 6 -43.85 22.37 8.71
CA GLY A 6 -43.02 21.19 8.96
C GLY A 6 -42.11 21.40 10.17
N THR A 7 -42.63 21.12 11.36
CA THR A 7 -41.82 20.92 12.57
C THR A 7 -41.28 19.51 12.57
N ASP A 8 -40.04 19.34 12.12
CA ASP A 8 -39.11 18.29 12.59
C ASP A 8 -37.68 18.71 12.20
N GLY A 9 -37.18 19.69 12.96
CA GLY A 9 -35.75 19.99 12.93
C GLY A 9 -35.03 18.95 13.77
N GLU A 10 -34.53 17.89 13.14
CA GLU A 10 -33.55 17.00 13.76
C GLU A 10 -32.44 17.85 14.37
N ALA A 11 -32.20 17.70 15.67
CA ALA A 11 -31.08 18.37 16.31
C ALA A 11 -29.80 17.76 15.72
N MET A 12 -29.10 18.49 14.84
CA MET A 12 -27.81 18.07 14.33
C MET A 12 -26.93 17.72 15.53
N GLY A 13 -26.52 16.45 15.59
CA GLY A 13 -25.72 15.94 16.69
C GLY A 13 -24.40 16.71 16.81
N ALA A 14 -23.80 16.69 18.00
CA ALA A 14 -22.43 17.16 18.14
C ALA A 14 -21.55 16.38 17.13
N PRO A 15 -20.74 17.05 16.30
CA PRO A 15 -20.04 16.39 15.21
C PRO A 15 -18.92 15.49 15.76
N ASP A 16 -18.99 14.21 15.39
CA ASP A 16 -18.14 13.15 15.91
C ASP A 16 -16.80 13.01 15.16
N VAL A 17 -15.79 12.45 15.83
CA VAL A 17 -14.49 12.12 15.24
C VAL A 17 -14.25 10.62 15.28
N ALA A 18 -14.08 9.99 14.12
CA ALA A 18 -13.72 8.57 14.00
C ALA A 18 -12.22 8.34 14.26
N VAL A 19 -11.90 7.28 14.99
CA VAL A 19 -10.57 6.67 15.02
C VAL A 19 -10.53 5.66 13.87
N ILE A 20 -9.75 5.91 12.81
CA ILE A 20 -9.71 5.05 11.61
C ILE A 20 -8.49 4.13 11.54
N ALA A 21 -7.43 4.46 12.28
CA ALA A 21 -6.29 3.58 12.51
C ALA A 21 -5.61 3.90 13.84
N MET A 22 -4.85 2.95 14.37
CA MET A 22 -4.12 3.12 15.62
C MET A 22 -2.96 2.14 15.70
N GLU A 23 -1.80 2.63 16.11
CA GLU A 23 -0.57 1.84 16.18
C GLU A 23 0.21 2.17 17.46
N GLY A 24 0.98 1.21 17.96
CA GLY A 24 1.88 1.45 19.08
C GLY A 24 2.92 0.37 19.29
N ARG A 25 3.93 0.72 20.10
CA ARG A 25 4.95 -0.18 20.63
C ARG A 25 4.91 -0.07 22.14
N PHE A 26 4.80 -1.21 22.82
CA PHE A 26 4.72 -1.30 24.27
C PHE A 26 5.64 -2.41 24.81
N PRO A 27 6.12 -2.34 26.07
CA PRO A 27 7.00 -3.34 26.66
C PRO A 27 6.43 -4.76 26.58
N GLY A 28 7.18 -5.68 25.98
CA GLY A 28 6.75 -7.06 25.70
C GLY A 28 5.61 -7.22 24.68
N ALA A 29 5.27 -6.17 23.93
CA ALA A 29 4.15 -6.13 22.99
C ALA A 29 4.52 -5.32 21.72
N PRO A 30 5.13 -5.96 20.69
CA PRO A 30 5.62 -5.30 19.49
C PRO A 30 4.51 -4.87 18.51
N THR A 31 3.27 -5.36 18.63
CA THR A 31 2.11 -4.79 17.94
C THR A 31 0.90 -4.71 18.87
N LEU A 32 -0.17 -4.03 18.44
CA LEU A 32 -1.41 -3.97 19.20
C LEU A 32 -2.09 -5.33 19.41
N ARG A 33 -1.80 -6.35 18.59
CA ARG A 33 -2.29 -7.72 18.80
C ARG A 33 -1.64 -8.36 20.03
N GLU A 34 -0.32 -8.29 20.14
CA GLU A 34 0.40 -8.79 21.32
C GLU A 34 0.06 -7.95 22.56
N PHE A 35 -0.13 -6.63 22.40
CA PHE A 35 -0.58 -5.77 23.49
C PHE A 35 -1.95 -6.20 24.03
N TRP A 36 -2.91 -6.52 23.14
CA TRP A 36 -4.20 -7.05 23.55
C TRP A 36 -4.07 -8.37 24.32
N GLU A 37 -3.25 -9.32 23.87
CA GLU A 37 -3.04 -10.58 24.59
C GLU A 37 -2.30 -10.39 25.93
N VAL A 38 -1.40 -9.40 26.06
CA VAL A 38 -0.79 -9.00 27.34
C VAL A 38 -1.85 -8.46 28.31
N LEU A 39 -2.69 -7.53 27.85
CA LEU A 39 -3.79 -6.95 28.63
C LEU A 39 -4.79 -8.02 29.08
N LYS A 40 -5.32 -8.80 28.13
CA LYS A 40 -6.32 -9.86 28.30
C LYS A 40 -5.85 -10.97 29.24
N ALA A 41 -4.56 -11.31 29.21
CA ALA A 41 -3.94 -12.27 30.13
C ALA A 41 -3.58 -11.67 31.51
N GLY A 42 -3.82 -10.38 31.74
CA GLY A 42 -3.50 -9.71 33.01
C GLY A 42 -2.01 -9.67 33.33
N LYS A 43 -1.15 -9.60 32.31
CA LYS A 43 0.30 -9.61 32.49
C LYS A 43 0.84 -8.20 32.80
N GLU A 44 1.76 -8.15 33.74
CA GLU A 44 2.66 -7.03 33.96
C GLU A 44 3.90 -7.20 33.06
N ALA A 45 4.37 -6.10 32.48
CA ALA A 45 5.56 -6.04 31.62
C ALA A 45 6.76 -5.37 32.32
N ILE A 46 6.57 -4.89 33.55
CA ILE A 46 7.65 -4.42 34.43
C ILE A 46 8.48 -5.64 34.88
N ARG A 47 9.81 -5.53 34.85
CA ARG A 47 10.74 -6.62 35.16
C ARG A 47 11.82 -6.12 36.14
N PRO A 48 12.25 -6.91 37.13
CA PRO A 48 13.41 -6.56 37.96
C PRO A 48 14.70 -6.62 37.12
N VAL A 49 15.62 -5.69 37.38
CA VAL A 49 16.95 -5.65 36.75
C VAL A 49 17.96 -6.26 37.70
N ASP A 50 18.69 -7.30 37.24
CA ASP A 50 19.70 -7.96 38.03
C ASP A 50 21.01 -7.14 38.13
N ASP A 51 21.90 -7.55 39.03
CA ASP A 51 23.16 -6.86 39.28
C ASP A 51 24.07 -6.82 38.04
N ARG A 52 24.00 -7.82 37.15
CA ARG A 52 24.82 -7.88 35.94
C ARG A 52 24.32 -6.89 34.90
N ASP A 53 23.02 -6.87 34.66
CA ASP A 53 22.42 -6.03 33.62
C ASP A 53 22.34 -4.55 34.05
N PHE A 54 22.22 -4.26 35.36
CA PHE A 54 22.42 -2.93 35.92
C PHE A 54 23.85 -2.40 35.68
N ILE A 55 24.88 -3.21 35.96
CA ILE A 55 26.28 -2.84 35.69
C ILE A 55 26.55 -2.72 34.18
N ALA A 56 25.97 -3.60 33.36
CA ALA A 56 26.11 -3.54 31.90
C ALA A 56 25.47 -2.27 31.30
N ALA A 57 24.42 -1.74 31.92
CA ALA A 57 23.81 -0.46 31.57
C ALA A 57 24.61 0.78 32.06
N GLY A 58 25.77 0.59 32.69
CA GLY A 58 26.61 1.68 33.23
C GLY A 58 26.33 2.02 34.70
N GLY A 59 25.57 1.19 35.41
CA GLY A 59 25.32 1.33 36.85
C GLY A 59 26.61 1.24 37.67
N ALA A 60 26.69 2.03 38.74
CA ALA A 60 27.85 2.06 39.63
C ALA A 60 27.73 0.95 40.72
N PRO A 61 28.74 0.07 40.92
CA PRO A 61 28.63 -1.08 41.83
C PRO A 61 28.32 -0.74 43.30
N ASP A 62 28.72 0.45 43.76
CA ASP A 62 28.43 0.96 45.09
C ASP A 62 26.93 1.28 45.30
N ARG A 63 26.18 1.55 44.23
CA ARG A 63 24.72 1.75 44.30
C ARG A 63 23.92 0.46 44.40
N LEU A 64 24.52 -0.72 44.16
CA LEU A 64 23.80 -2.01 44.28
C LEU A 64 23.26 -2.28 45.69
N THR A 65 23.84 -1.62 46.71
CA THR A 65 23.46 -1.73 48.14
C THR A 65 22.63 -0.55 48.66
N ASP A 66 22.26 0.42 47.82
CA ASP A 66 21.38 1.53 48.23
C ASP A 66 19.94 1.01 48.41
N PRO A 67 19.37 1.05 49.63
CA PRO A 67 18.01 0.55 49.89
C PRO A 67 16.90 1.40 49.24
N ASN A 68 17.24 2.55 48.64
CA ASN A 68 16.30 3.40 47.91
C ASN A 68 16.47 3.29 46.38
N LEU A 69 17.38 2.44 45.88
CA LEU A 69 17.49 2.17 44.46
C LEU A 69 16.53 1.06 44.04
N VAL A 70 15.45 1.43 43.36
CA VAL A 70 14.48 0.47 42.82
C VAL A 70 14.93 0.02 41.44
N ARG A 71 15.49 -1.19 41.35
CA ARG A 71 16.01 -1.79 40.10
C ARG A 71 14.91 -2.52 39.33
N VAL A 72 14.09 -1.78 38.59
CA VAL A 72 13.13 -2.32 37.62
C VAL A 72 13.24 -1.61 36.26
N GLU A 73 12.95 -2.33 35.18
CA GLU A 73 12.75 -1.78 33.84
C GLU A 73 11.35 -2.12 33.30
N CYS A 74 10.81 -1.24 32.45
CA CYS A 74 9.63 -1.53 31.63
C CYS A 74 9.86 -0.90 30.25
N THR A 75 10.82 -1.47 29.53
CA THR A 75 11.48 -0.89 28.35
C THR A 75 10.86 -1.37 27.04
N LEU A 76 11.02 -0.56 25.98
CA LEU A 76 10.81 -1.06 24.62
C LEU A 76 11.99 -1.94 24.20
N GLU A 77 11.67 -3.00 23.47
CA GLU A 77 12.65 -3.88 22.84
C GLU A 77 13.10 -3.25 21.49
N ASP A 78 14.35 -3.48 21.08
CA ASP A 78 14.94 -3.01 19.81
C ASP A 78 14.97 -1.48 19.55
N ILE A 79 15.03 -0.62 20.59
CA ILE A 79 15.06 0.86 20.46
C ILE A 79 16.27 1.43 19.69
N ASP A 80 17.31 0.62 19.46
CA ASP A 80 18.48 0.95 18.66
C ASP A 80 18.23 0.76 17.15
N ARG A 81 17.24 -0.06 16.77
CA ARG A 81 16.88 -0.37 15.38
C ARG A 81 15.96 0.68 14.78
N PHE A 82 16.11 0.91 13.48
CA PHE A 82 15.33 1.84 12.67
C PHE A 82 15.66 1.64 11.18
N ASP A 83 14.67 1.62 10.28
CA ASP A 83 14.95 1.58 8.83
C ASP A 83 15.32 2.97 8.28
N ALA A 84 16.59 3.33 8.51
CA ALA A 84 17.13 4.62 8.09
C ALA A 84 17.03 4.86 6.58
N GLU A 85 17.23 3.83 5.74
CA GLU A 85 17.22 3.97 4.28
C GLU A 85 15.80 4.19 3.74
N PHE A 86 14.80 3.48 4.29
CA PHE A 86 13.38 3.69 3.97
C PHE A 86 12.93 5.14 4.19
N PHE A 87 13.38 5.77 5.28
CA PHE A 87 13.08 7.16 5.60
C PHE A 87 14.11 8.17 5.05
N GLY A 88 15.07 7.73 4.24
CA GLY A 88 16.03 8.59 3.53
C GLY A 88 17.20 9.14 4.37
N PHE A 89 17.37 8.68 5.61
CA PHE A 89 18.45 9.08 6.50
C PHE A 89 19.79 8.44 6.10
N GLN A 90 20.88 9.17 6.33
CA GLN A 90 22.22 8.56 6.36
C GLN A 90 22.46 7.90 7.73
N PRO A 91 23.24 6.79 7.84
CA PRO A 91 23.43 6.08 9.11
C PRO A 91 23.90 6.96 10.27
N ALA A 92 24.83 7.89 10.02
CA ALA A 92 25.34 8.81 11.04
C ALA A 92 24.34 9.92 11.45
N GLU A 93 23.28 10.15 10.67
CA GLU A 93 22.18 11.04 11.04
C GLU A 93 21.13 10.30 11.86
N ALA A 94 20.82 9.05 11.49
CA ALA A 94 19.97 8.16 12.27
C ALA A 94 20.55 7.84 13.66
N GLU A 95 21.88 7.68 13.76
CA GLU A 95 22.58 7.49 15.04
C GLU A 95 22.35 8.67 16.01
N LEU A 96 22.37 9.91 15.52
CA LEU A 96 22.12 11.12 16.33
C LEU A 96 20.64 11.33 16.72
N LEU A 97 19.71 10.58 16.12
CA LEU A 97 18.27 10.77 16.28
C LEU A 97 17.75 10.18 17.59
N ASP A 98 16.93 10.91 18.34
CA ASP A 98 16.25 10.37 19.52
C ASP A 98 15.41 9.12 19.15
N PRO A 99 15.59 7.96 19.81
CA PRO A 99 14.75 6.77 19.62
C PRO A 99 13.23 7.04 19.68
N GLN A 100 12.78 7.99 20.50
CA GLN A 100 11.38 8.44 20.54
C GLN A 100 10.88 8.88 19.16
N GLN A 101 11.74 9.55 18.38
CA GLN A 101 11.39 10.08 17.05
C GLN A 101 11.54 9.02 15.96
N ARG A 102 12.42 8.03 16.14
CA ARG A 102 12.54 6.84 15.26
C ARG A 102 11.25 6.00 15.33
N VAL A 103 10.90 5.55 16.53
CA VAL A 103 9.77 4.64 16.77
C VAL A 103 8.43 5.34 16.48
N PHE A 104 8.29 6.63 16.78
CA PHE A 104 7.06 7.38 16.46
C PHE A 104 6.87 7.56 14.95
N LEU A 105 7.95 7.73 14.17
CA LEU A 105 7.88 7.83 12.71
C LEU A 105 7.46 6.49 12.07
N GLU A 106 7.98 5.37 12.57
CA GLU A 106 7.51 4.04 12.17
C GLU A 106 6.04 3.82 12.54
N CYS A 107 5.62 4.16 13.77
CA CYS A 107 4.21 4.07 14.17
C CYS A 107 3.30 4.95 13.30
N ALA A 108 3.75 6.15 12.92
CA ALA A 108 3.03 7.04 12.00
C ALA A 108 2.84 6.41 10.61
N GLN A 109 3.92 5.88 10.02
CA GLN A 109 3.88 5.19 8.72
C GLN A 109 2.90 4.01 8.75
N HIS A 110 3.01 3.13 9.75
CA HIS A 110 2.13 1.98 9.91
C HIS A 110 0.66 2.38 10.15
N ALA A 111 0.39 3.50 10.84
CA ALA A 111 -0.98 3.99 11.04
C ALA A 111 -1.64 4.46 9.73
N PHE A 112 -0.91 5.15 8.85
CA PHE A 112 -1.41 5.48 7.51
C PHE A 112 -1.69 4.21 6.68
N GLU A 113 -0.79 3.24 6.72
CA GLU A 113 -0.99 1.95 6.03
C GLU A 113 -2.18 1.15 6.59
N GLN A 114 -2.39 1.13 7.91
CA GLN A 114 -3.58 0.51 8.51
C GLN A 114 -4.89 1.16 8.05
N ALA A 115 -4.91 2.48 7.89
CA ALA A 115 -6.08 3.19 7.35
C ALA A 115 -6.28 2.97 5.84
N GLY A 116 -5.31 2.36 5.14
CA GLY A 116 -5.31 2.30 3.67
C GLY A 116 -5.07 3.68 3.02
N CYS A 117 -4.60 4.66 3.80
CA CYS A 117 -4.37 6.02 3.35
C CYS A 117 -2.92 6.20 2.89
N LEU A 118 -2.72 6.79 1.70
CA LEU A 118 -1.40 7.12 1.18
C LEU A 118 -1.21 8.64 1.21
N PRO A 119 -0.36 9.21 2.09
CA PRO A 119 -0.19 10.67 2.18
C PRO A 119 0.17 11.34 0.85
N ASP A 120 1.01 10.72 0.03
CA ASP A 120 1.38 11.21 -1.32
C ASP A 120 0.21 11.34 -2.30
N ALA A 121 -0.95 10.74 -1.99
CA ALA A 121 -2.11 10.62 -2.86
C ALA A 121 -3.43 10.96 -2.15
N TYR A 122 -3.34 11.70 -1.03
CA TYR A 122 -4.49 12.24 -0.31
C TYR A 122 -4.65 13.73 -0.69
N ASP A 123 -5.79 14.08 -1.31
CA ASP A 123 -6.05 15.45 -1.78
C ASP A 123 -6.31 16.46 -0.63
N GLY A 124 -6.54 15.97 0.59
CA GLY A 124 -6.86 16.76 1.78
C GLY A 124 -5.65 17.14 2.64
N SER A 125 -5.90 17.95 3.66
CA SER A 125 -4.88 18.46 4.58
C SER A 125 -4.69 17.55 5.80
N ILE A 126 -3.45 17.09 6.04
CA ILE A 126 -3.12 16.15 7.12
C ILE A 126 -2.37 16.87 8.25
N GLY A 127 -2.96 16.95 9.44
CA GLY A 127 -2.36 17.50 10.65
C GLY A 127 -1.61 16.47 11.52
N VAL A 128 -0.72 16.95 12.39
CA VAL A 128 0.10 16.14 13.30
C VAL A 128 0.15 16.78 14.69
N TYR A 129 -0.32 16.06 15.72
CA TYR A 129 -0.44 16.56 17.09
C TYR A 129 0.17 15.54 18.06
N ALA A 130 1.36 15.81 18.61
CA ALA A 130 2.01 14.86 19.52
C ALA A 130 3.02 15.53 20.46
N GLY A 131 3.49 14.76 21.45
CA GLY A 131 4.60 15.15 22.31
C GLY A 131 5.45 13.97 22.74
N ALA A 132 6.71 14.25 23.02
CA ALA A 132 7.70 13.32 23.57
C ALA A 132 8.05 13.71 25.01
N SER A 133 8.50 12.74 25.82
CA SER A 133 9.11 13.01 27.12
C SER A 133 10.51 13.61 26.96
N LEU A 134 11.14 14.02 28.07
CA LEU A 134 12.47 14.62 28.04
C LEU A 134 13.51 13.61 27.53
N SER A 135 14.11 13.91 26.38
CA SER A 135 15.11 13.06 25.71
C SER A 135 16.32 12.75 26.61
N GLN A 136 16.30 11.59 27.27
CA GLN A 136 17.47 11.09 28.01
C GLN A 136 18.60 10.73 27.02
N TYR A 137 18.26 10.28 25.81
CA TYR A 137 19.24 10.01 24.75
C TYR A 137 20.12 11.24 24.45
N TYR A 138 19.52 12.43 24.40
CA TYR A 138 20.27 13.67 24.27
C TYR A 138 21.21 13.94 25.45
N LEU A 139 20.73 13.78 26.68
CA LEU A 139 21.49 14.11 27.88
C LEU A 139 22.67 13.17 28.11
N ASP A 140 22.45 11.86 27.92
CA ASP A 140 23.40 10.81 28.28
C ASP A 140 24.39 10.47 27.16
N HIS A 141 23.97 10.59 25.89
CA HIS A 141 24.80 10.18 24.74
C HIS A 141 25.20 11.33 23.82
N VAL A 142 24.28 12.20 23.41
CA VAL A 142 24.55 13.21 22.35
C VAL A 142 25.22 14.47 22.89
N TYR A 143 24.69 15.07 23.96
CA TYR A 143 25.22 16.29 24.57
C TYR A 143 26.69 16.17 25.02
N PRO A 144 27.16 15.06 25.63
CA PRO A 144 28.57 14.90 26.01
C PRO A 144 29.55 14.99 24.83
N MET A 145 29.15 14.59 23.61
CA MET A 145 29.98 14.71 22.41
C MET A 145 30.28 16.18 22.05
N TYR A 146 29.32 17.07 22.32
CA TYR A 146 29.36 18.49 21.92
C TYR A 146 29.59 19.46 23.09
N ALA A 147 29.52 19.00 24.34
CA ALA A 147 29.70 19.84 25.54
C ALA A 147 31.06 20.58 25.61
N ARG A 148 32.09 20.06 24.92
CA ARG A 148 33.41 20.71 24.78
C ARG A 148 33.56 21.57 23.51
N LYS A 149 32.50 21.71 22.71
CA LYS A 149 32.42 22.48 21.45
C LYS A 149 31.07 23.22 21.34
N PRO A 150 30.66 24.03 22.32
CA PRO A 150 29.37 24.73 22.26
C PRO A 150 29.32 25.71 21.08
N GLY A 151 28.20 25.72 20.35
CA GLY A 151 27.95 26.69 19.27
C GLY A 151 28.47 26.29 17.89
N THR A 152 28.90 25.04 17.68
CA THR A 152 29.15 24.51 16.32
C THR A 152 27.85 24.13 15.63
N VAL A 153 27.87 24.04 14.29
CA VAL A 153 26.75 23.51 13.48
C VAL A 153 26.39 22.10 13.94
N ASP A 154 27.38 21.23 14.17
CA ASP A 154 27.17 19.86 14.68
C ASP A 154 26.41 19.86 16.02
N SER A 155 26.75 20.77 16.95
CA SER A 155 26.07 20.89 18.25
C SER A 155 24.62 21.34 18.12
N PHE A 156 24.31 22.16 17.11
CA PHE A 156 22.95 22.57 16.76
C PHE A 156 22.17 21.42 16.10
N ILE A 157 22.79 20.68 15.17
CA ILE A 157 22.19 19.49 14.54
C ILE A 157 21.85 18.45 15.60
N GLY A 158 22.77 18.11 16.50
CA GLY A 158 22.53 17.17 17.60
C GLY A 158 21.39 17.62 18.54
N ALA A 159 21.27 18.92 18.80
CA ALA A 159 20.14 19.46 19.58
C ALA A 159 18.80 19.35 18.81
N VAL A 160 18.76 19.68 17.51
CA VAL A 160 17.54 19.57 16.68
C VAL A 160 17.14 18.11 16.43
N ALA A 161 18.12 17.20 16.32
CA ALA A 161 17.89 15.76 16.19
C ALA A 161 17.11 15.17 17.39
N ASN A 162 17.21 15.81 18.57
CA ASN A 162 16.63 15.32 19.82
C ASN A 162 15.61 16.27 20.48
N ALA A 163 15.33 17.44 19.89
CA ALA A 163 14.33 18.35 20.41
C ALA A 163 12.94 17.70 20.37
N SER A 164 12.21 17.68 21.49
CA SER A 164 10.87 17.07 21.58
C SER A 164 9.84 17.73 20.66
N SER A 165 10.03 19.01 20.33
CA SER A 165 9.24 19.72 19.33
C SER A 165 9.52 19.32 17.89
N ALA A 166 10.69 18.73 17.60
CA ALA A 166 11.03 18.28 16.25
C ALA A 166 10.20 17.06 15.82
N LEU A 167 9.72 16.25 16.78
CA LEU A 167 8.91 15.03 16.59
C LEU A 167 7.85 15.20 15.48
N VAL A 168 6.91 16.12 15.69
CA VAL A 168 5.79 16.36 14.77
C VAL A 168 6.27 16.90 13.42
N THR A 169 7.22 17.83 13.42
CA THR A 169 7.74 18.46 12.20
C THR A 169 8.54 17.48 11.34
N ARG A 170 9.21 16.49 11.95
CA ARG A 170 9.99 15.45 11.26
C ARG A 170 9.07 14.45 10.57
N VAL A 171 8.00 14.01 11.24
CA VAL A 171 6.93 13.22 10.61
C VAL A 171 6.27 14.00 9.48
N SER A 172 5.98 15.28 9.69
CA SER A 172 5.36 16.14 8.66
C SER A 172 6.25 16.32 7.43
N TYR A 173 7.56 16.51 7.64
CA TYR A 173 8.55 16.65 6.56
C TYR A 173 8.74 15.33 5.77
N LEU A 174 8.92 14.20 6.45
CA LEU A 174 9.24 12.92 5.81
C LEU A 174 8.03 12.24 5.15
N LEU A 175 6.82 12.48 5.67
CA LEU A 175 5.57 11.95 5.09
C LEU A 175 4.81 13.00 4.27
N ASN A 176 5.42 14.17 3.99
CA ASN A 176 4.85 15.26 3.19
C ASN A 176 3.47 15.75 3.66
N LEU A 177 3.29 15.88 4.97
CA LEU A 177 2.04 16.31 5.61
C LEU A 177 2.00 17.83 5.73
N THR A 178 0.91 18.44 5.23
CA THR A 178 0.80 19.89 4.98
C THR A 178 -0.15 20.65 5.90
N GLY A 179 -0.85 19.95 6.81
CA GLY A 179 -1.73 20.54 7.81
C GLY A 179 -0.99 21.09 9.05
N PRO A 180 -1.71 21.41 10.14
CA PRO A 180 -1.10 21.92 11.37
C PRO A 180 -0.14 20.88 11.98
N SER A 181 1.06 21.31 12.37
CA SER A 181 2.08 20.45 12.99
C SER A 181 2.40 21.00 14.39
N VAL A 182 1.83 20.39 15.43
CA VAL A 182 1.71 20.99 16.77
C VAL A 182 2.36 20.08 17.83
N ALA A 183 3.46 20.56 18.39
CA ALA A 183 4.11 19.91 19.52
C ALA A 183 3.38 20.24 20.83
N VAL A 184 2.86 19.21 21.51
CA VAL A 184 2.13 19.33 22.77
C VAL A 184 3.04 18.90 23.93
N GLN A 185 2.95 19.58 25.08
CA GLN A 185 3.66 19.18 26.29
C GLN A 185 2.87 19.62 27.53
N THR A 186 2.20 18.66 28.19
CA THR A 186 1.41 18.82 29.42
C THR A 186 1.66 17.67 30.41
N ALA A 187 2.91 17.19 30.44
CA ALA A 187 3.38 16.01 31.18
C ALA A 187 2.50 14.78 30.90
N CYS A 188 2.04 14.10 31.94
CA CYS A 188 1.25 12.87 31.90
C CYS A 188 -0.03 12.93 31.02
N SER A 189 -0.54 14.12 30.73
CA SER A 189 -1.74 14.34 29.89
C SER A 189 -1.42 14.61 28.41
N THR A 190 -0.14 14.76 28.04
CA THR A 190 0.33 15.26 26.73
C THR A 190 -0.39 14.65 25.53
N SER A 191 -0.35 13.33 25.40
CA SER A 191 -0.96 12.66 24.24
C SER A 191 -2.49 12.73 24.21
N LEU A 192 -3.17 12.82 25.37
CA LEU A 192 -4.64 12.96 25.41
C LEU A 192 -5.07 14.41 25.11
N VAL A 193 -4.27 15.40 25.52
CA VAL A 193 -4.42 16.80 25.08
C VAL A 193 -4.15 16.94 23.58
N ALA A 194 -3.20 16.18 23.04
CA ALA A 194 -2.92 16.16 21.60
C ALA A 194 -4.07 15.54 20.79
N VAL A 195 -4.70 14.46 21.28
CA VAL A 195 -5.94 13.91 20.70
C VAL A 195 -7.08 14.93 20.76
N HIS A 196 -7.26 15.64 21.88
CA HIS A 196 -8.26 16.71 21.97
C HIS A 196 -8.01 17.82 20.94
N ALA A 197 -6.77 18.33 20.83
CA ALA A 197 -6.41 19.35 19.85
C ALA A 197 -6.65 18.89 18.40
N ALA A 198 -6.28 17.66 18.07
CA ALA A 198 -6.56 17.05 16.78
C ALA A 198 -8.07 16.97 16.48
N CYS A 199 -8.89 16.63 17.47
CA CYS A 199 -10.34 16.64 17.33
C CYS A 199 -10.88 18.06 17.09
N GLN A 200 -10.40 19.07 17.83
CA GLN A 200 -10.83 20.46 17.60
C GLN A 200 -10.46 20.96 16.19
N ASP A 201 -9.25 20.71 15.71
CA ASP A 201 -8.81 21.16 14.39
C ASP A 201 -9.48 20.38 13.23
N LEU A 202 -9.90 19.13 13.43
CA LEU A 202 -10.78 18.41 12.49
C LEU A 202 -12.18 19.02 12.41
N LEU A 203 -12.76 19.39 13.56
CA LEU A 203 -14.12 19.94 13.66
C LEU A 203 -14.20 21.43 13.26
N ASP A 204 -13.11 22.18 13.44
CA ASP A 204 -12.92 23.53 12.91
C ASP A 204 -12.50 23.52 11.41
N TYR A 205 -12.42 22.35 10.77
CA TYR A 205 -11.98 22.15 9.38
C TYR A 205 -10.60 22.79 9.06
N ARG A 206 -9.67 22.78 10.04
CA ARG A 206 -8.25 23.17 9.86
C ARG A 206 -7.39 22.03 9.30
N CYS A 207 -7.84 20.79 9.48
CA CYS A 207 -7.35 19.62 8.77
C CYS A 207 -8.51 18.68 8.39
N ASP A 208 -8.26 17.78 7.45
CA ASP A 208 -9.22 16.76 6.99
C ASP A 208 -8.92 15.39 7.61
N LEU A 209 -7.66 15.18 7.97
CA LEU A 209 -7.13 13.98 8.61
C LEU A 209 -6.11 14.43 9.67
N ALA A 210 -6.05 13.78 10.83
CA ALA A 210 -5.14 14.15 11.90
C ALA A 210 -4.45 12.94 12.54
N LEU A 211 -3.13 12.93 12.54
CA LEU A 211 -2.33 12.00 13.34
C LEU A 211 -2.17 12.57 14.75
N ALA A 212 -2.59 11.84 15.79
CA ALA A 212 -2.47 12.27 17.18
C ALA A 212 -1.81 11.20 18.05
N GLY A 213 -0.96 11.57 19.02
CA GLY A 213 -0.31 10.58 19.88
C GLY A 213 0.76 11.11 20.83
N GLY A 214 1.69 10.23 21.22
CA GLY A 214 2.86 10.60 22.00
C GLY A 214 3.88 9.48 22.17
N ALA A 215 5.07 9.85 22.65
CA ALA A 215 6.19 8.94 22.89
C ALA A 215 6.79 9.18 24.29
N SER A 216 7.30 8.12 24.91
CA SER A 216 8.26 8.18 26.01
C SER A 216 9.20 6.99 25.88
N VAL A 217 10.51 7.23 25.77
CA VAL A 217 11.53 6.17 25.73
C VAL A 217 12.74 6.62 26.53
N ASN A 218 13.19 5.79 27.47
CA ASN A 218 14.35 6.04 28.32
C ASN A 218 15.42 4.95 28.11
N PRO A 219 16.44 5.20 27.27
CA PRO A 219 17.56 4.28 27.06
C PRO A 219 18.29 3.87 28.35
N SER A 220 18.24 4.73 29.38
CA SER A 220 18.90 4.54 30.68
C SER A 220 18.00 3.86 31.72
N ALA A 221 16.81 3.36 31.35
CA ALA A 221 15.83 2.77 32.29
C ALA A 221 16.35 1.57 33.10
N ARG A 222 17.35 0.83 32.59
CA ARG A 222 18.02 -0.26 33.33
C ARG A 222 18.79 0.18 34.56
N LEU A 223 19.04 1.49 34.71
CA LEU A 223 19.58 2.07 35.93
C LEU A 223 18.53 2.19 37.04
N GLY A 224 17.28 1.79 36.78
CA GLY A 224 16.17 1.88 37.72
C GLY A 224 15.82 3.32 38.07
N TYR A 225 15.28 3.54 39.27
CA TYR A 225 15.03 4.88 39.79
C TYR A 225 15.29 4.99 41.29
N GLN A 226 15.50 6.21 41.76
CA GLN A 226 15.64 6.50 43.19
C GLN A 226 14.25 6.68 43.80
N TYR A 227 13.87 5.80 44.73
CA TYR A 227 12.72 6.03 45.60
C TYR A 227 13.00 7.20 46.55
N VAL A 228 11.98 8.03 46.77
CA VAL A 228 12.00 9.14 47.72
C VAL A 228 10.68 9.10 48.49
N PRO A 229 10.70 8.97 49.84
CA PRO A 229 9.47 8.95 50.64
C PRO A 229 8.59 10.19 50.39
N GLY A 230 7.33 9.96 50.04
CA GLY A 230 6.39 11.02 49.65
C GLY A 230 6.54 11.55 48.21
N GLY A 231 7.45 10.98 47.42
CA GLY A 231 7.51 11.17 45.97
C GLY A 231 6.40 10.40 45.23
N PRO A 232 6.35 10.51 43.88
CA PRO A 232 5.32 9.86 43.08
C PRO A 232 5.60 8.39 42.76
N PHE A 233 6.84 7.92 42.92
CA PHE A 233 7.28 6.58 42.53
C PHE A 233 7.12 5.55 43.65
N SER A 234 6.80 4.31 43.29
CA SER A 234 6.66 3.19 44.24
C SER A 234 8.00 2.84 44.92
N PRO A 235 8.01 2.39 46.19
CA PRO A 235 9.20 1.79 46.81
C PRO A 235 9.59 0.42 46.24
N ASP A 236 8.70 -0.27 45.50
CA ASP A 236 8.89 -1.68 45.09
C ASP A 236 8.87 -1.95 43.59
N GLY A 237 8.75 -0.91 42.75
CA GLY A 237 8.76 -1.05 41.30
C GLY A 237 7.43 -1.42 40.66
N HIS A 238 6.37 -1.72 41.41
CA HIS A 238 5.05 -2.03 40.87
C HIS A 238 4.11 -0.81 40.86
N CYS A 239 3.08 -0.86 40.03
CA CYS A 239 2.00 0.14 39.98
C CYS A 239 0.66 -0.55 40.23
N ARG A 240 0.06 -0.34 41.41
CA ARG A 240 -1.16 -1.03 41.88
C ARG A 240 -2.36 -0.08 42.04
N PRO A 241 -2.94 0.42 40.93
CA PRO A 241 -3.95 1.46 40.99
C PRO A 241 -5.22 1.00 41.72
N TYR A 242 -5.73 1.89 42.55
CA TYR A 242 -6.90 1.74 43.44
C TYR A 242 -6.80 0.62 44.49
N SER A 243 -5.66 -0.08 44.58
CA SER A 243 -5.40 -1.17 45.53
C SER A 243 -5.04 -0.64 46.93
N SER A 244 -5.22 -1.43 47.99
CA SER A 244 -4.68 -1.10 49.33
C SER A 244 -3.15 -1.00 49.33
N GLU A 245 -2.50 -1.77 48.45
CA GLU A 245 -1.04 -1.82 48.28
C GLU A 245 -0.54 -0.81 47.22
N GLY A 246 -1.33 0.24 46.93
CA GLY A 246 -0.99 1.33 46.02
C GLY A 246 -0.03 2.34 46.68
N ALA A 247 1.26 2.20 46.40
CA ALA A 247 2.34 2.96 47.05
C ALA A 247 3.07 3.97 46.13
N GLY A 248 2.65 4.12 44.88
CA GLY A 248 3.25 4.98 43.87
C GLY A 248 3.27 4.34 42.48
N MET A 249 3.69 5.11 41.48
CA MET A 249 3.83 4.65 40.10
C MET A 249 5.21 4.04 39.82
N SER A 250 5.34 3.26 38.75
CA SER A 250 6.62 2.84 38.19
C SER A 250 6.81 3.47 36.81
N PRO A 251 8.01 3.91 36.39
CA PRO A 251 8.23 4.43 35.04
C PRO A 251 8.17 3.31 33.99
N GLY A 252 7.84 3.67 32.74
CA GLY A 252 7.89 2.75 31.61
C GLY A 252 7.99 3.50 30.27
N ASP A 253 8.39 2.76 29.23
CA ASP A 253 8.47 3.24 27.87
C ASP A 253 7.20 2.91 27.06
N GLY A 254 6.92 3.70 26.03
CA GLY A 254 5.92 3.37 25.04
C GLY A 254 5.72 4.46 24.01
N VAL A 255 5.23 4.05 22.85
CA VAL A 255 4.88 4.96 21.75
C VAL A 255 3.52 4.55 21.22
N GLY A 256 2.63 5.53 21.00
CA GLY A 256 1.29 5.28 20.47
C GLY A 256 0.79 6.43 19.61
N VAL A 257 0.06 6.10 18.55
CA VAL A 257 -0.62 7.03 17.65
C VAL A 257 -2.03 6.54 17.29
N VAL A 258 -2.92 7.48 17.02
CA VAL A 258 -4.20 7.29 16.34
C VAL A 258 -4.25 8.16 15.10
N LEU A 259 -4.93 7.69 14.07
CA LEU A 259 -5.31 8.48 12.92
C LEU A 259 -6.81 8.79 13.00
N LEU A 260 -7.12 10.08 12.98
CA LEU A 260 -8.44 10.65 13.28
C LEU A 260 -9.02 11.36 12.07
N LYS A 261 -10.33 11.28 11.90
CA LYS A 261 -11.09 11.89 10.79
C LYS A 261 -12.49 12.28 11.28
N ARG A 262 -13.15 13.27 10.67
CA ARG A 262 -14.59 13.52 10.94
C ARG A 262 -15.40 12.26 10.62
N LEU A 263 -16.37 11.91 11.47
CA LEU A 263 -17.15 10.67 11.29
C LEU A 263 -17.91 10.64 9.96
N GLU A 264 -18.44 11.78 9.52
CA GLU A 264 -19.11 11.94 8.22
C GLU A 264 -18.18 11.57 7.05
N ASP A 265 -16.95 12.08 7.02
CA ASP A 265 -15.98 11.79 5.96
C ASP A 265 -15.42 10.36 6.06
N ALA A 266 -15.33 9.79 7.27
CA ALA A 266 -14.91 8.39 7.48
C ALA A 266 -15.97 7.39 6.99
N LEU A 267 -17.25 7.74 7.14
CA LEU A 267 -18.36 6.96 6.57
C LEU A 267 -18.44 7.14 5.05
N ALA A 268 -18.23 8.35 4.54
CA ALA A 268 -18.31 8.66 3.10
C ALA A 268 -17.21 8.00 2.26
N ASP A 269 -15.97 7.99 2.74
CA ASP A 269 -14.84 7.35 2.04
C ASP A 269 -14.71 5.84 2.32
N GLY A 270 -15.48 5.31 3.29
CA GLY A 270 -15.50 3.89 3.63
C GLY A 270 -14.38 3.42 4.58
N ASP A 271 -13.74 4.33 5.31
CA ASP A 271 -12.62 4.03 6.22
C ASP A 271 -12.98 3.01 7.31
N ASN A 272 -12.03 2.22 7.79
CA ASN A 272 -12.25 1.25 8.87
C ASN A 272 -12.34 1.93 10.25
N ILE A 273 -13.55 2.29 10.69
CA ILE A 273 -13.78 2.92 11.99
C ILE A 273 -13.51 1.90 13.11
N ARG A 274 -12.50 2.18 13.95
CA ARG A 274 -12.10 1.40 15.14
C ARG A 274 -12.99 1.74 16.35
N ALA A 275 -13.27 3.03 16.53
CA ALA A 275 -14.14 3.62 17.55
C ALA A 275 -14.50 5.06 17.15
N VAL A 276 -15.45 5.67 17.87
CA VAL A 276 -15.86 7.07 17.68
C VAL A 276 -15.56 7.87 18.95
N ILE A 277 -14.85 8.99 18.82
CA ILE A 277 -14.72 10.01 19.87
C ILE A 277 -15.98 10.88 19.80
N LYS A 278 -16.86 10.72 20.79
CA LYS A 278 -18.10 11.49 20.93
C LYS A 278 -17.87 12.87 21.51
N GLY A 279 -16.86 13.00 22.38
CA GLY A 279 -16.53 14.27 23.00
C GLY A 279 -15.20 14.21 23.76
N SER A 280 -14.57 15.36 23.91
CA SER A 280 -13.35 15.51 24.70
C SER A 280 -13.26 16.90 25.31
N ALA A 281 -12.62 17.01 26.47
CA ALA A 281 -12.40 18.28 27.14
C ALA A 281 -11.04 18.32 27.84
N ILE A 282 -10.51 19.54 28.00
CA ILE A 282 -9.31 19.83 28.79
C ILE A 282 -9.57 20.98 29.76
N ASN A 283 -8.89 20.98 30.92
CA ASN A 283 -8.84 22.16 31.79
C ASN A 283 -7.52 22.23 32.58
N ASN A 284 -7.37 23.23 33.46
CA ASN A 284 -6.30 23.23 34.47
C ASN A 284 -6.86 23.50 35.88
N ASP A 285 -6.31 22.81 36.88
CA ASP A 285 -6.64 22.96 38.30
C ASP A 285 -6.43 24.39 38.84
N GLY A 286 -5.48 25.14 38.28
CA GLY A 286 -5.07 26.44 38.81
C GLY A 286 -4.56 26.32 40.24
N SER A 287 -4.99 27.23 41.12
CA SER A 287 -4.72 27.21 42.57
C SER A 287 -5.71 26.34 43.38
N ARG A 288 -6.55 25.52 42.74
CA ARG A 288 -7.55 24.65 43.41
C ARG A 288 -6.95 23.39 44.06
N LYS A 289 -5.65 23.39 44.35
CA LYS A 289 -4.82 22.26 44.79
C LYS A 289 -3.84 22.70 45.88
N VAL A 290 -3.50 21.80 46.80
CA VAL A 290 -2.70 22.11 48.01
C VAL A 290 -1.22 22.41 47.75
N GLY A 291 -0.72 22.10 46.55
CA GLY A 291 0.63 22.38 46.08
C GLY A 291 0.71 22.19 44.57
N PHE A 292 1.82 22.61 43.93
CA PHE A 292 1.95 22.57 42.46
C PHE A 292 1.74 21.17 41.84
N THR A 293 2.18 20.13 42.53
CA THR A 293 2.15 18.73 42.08
C THR A 293 0.90 17.95 42.49
N ALA A 294 0.04 18.49 43.37
CA ALA A 294 -1.12 17.78 43.88
C ALA A 294 -2.33 17.87 42.92
N PRO A 295 -3.13 16.82 42.71
CA PRO A 295 -4.34 16.89 41.88
C PRO A 295 -5.50 17.61 42.59
N SER A 296 -6.48 18.12 41.81
CA SER A 296 -7.73 18.68 42.35
C SER A 296 -8.96 17.85 41.98
N VAL A 297 -9.67 17.35 43.00
CA VAL A 297 -10.99 16.69 42.86
C VAL A 297 -11.96 17.55 42.04
N LYS A 298 -11.93 18.88 42.23
CA LYS A 298 -12.80 19.79 41.48
C LYS A 298 -12.38 19.92 40.02
N GLY A 299 -11.08 20.09 39.73
CA GLY A 299 -10.61 20.24 38.36
C GLY A 299 -10.86 18.99 37.51
N GLN A 300 -10.59 17.81 38.06
CA GLN A 300 -10.90 16.52 37.44
C GLN A 300 -12.40 16.34 37.19
N ARG A 301 -13.25 16.57 38.22
CA ARG A 301 -14.71 16.52 38.06
C ARG A 301 -15.21 17.47 36.97
N ASP A 302 -14.70 18.70 36.96
CA ASP A 302 -15.11 19.74 36.02
C ASP A 302 -14.74 19.39 34.56
N VAL A 303 -13.64 18.65 34.31
CA VAL A 303 -13.29 18.20 32.94
C VAL A 303 -14.11 16.98 32.49
N ILE A 304 -14.38 16.03 33.40
CA ILE A 304 -15.22 14.86 33.11
C ILE A 304 -16.63 15.31 32.72
N LEU A 305 -17.23 16.20 33.51
CA LEU A 305 -18.54 16.80 33.21
C LEU A 305 -18.55 17.55 31.87
N ALA A 306 -17.49 18.28 31.54
CA ALA A 306 -17.37 18.97 30.25
C ALA A 306 -17.29 17.98 29.07
N ALA A 307 -16.51 16.90 29.19
CA ALA A 307 -16.40 15.88 28.15
C ALA A 307 -17.73 15.12 27.94
N HIS A 308 -18.44 14.77 29.02
CA HIS A 308 -19.78 14.17 28.94
C HIS A 308 -20.78 15.10 28.24
N ALA A 309 -20.76 16.39 28.58
CA ALA A 309 -21.64 17.40 27.98
C ALA A 309 -21.33 17.63 26.49
N MET A 310 -20.05 17.65 26.10
CA MET A 310 -19.63 17.70 24.69
C MET A 310 -20.09 16.46 23.90
N ALA A 311 -20.05 15.28 24.53
CA ALA A 311 -20.52 14.03 23.94
C ALA A 311 -22.05 13.86 23.91
N GLY A 312 -22.80 14.70 24.63
CA GLY A 312 -24.25 14.59 24.77
C GLY A 312 -24.74 13.39 25.58
N VAL A 313 -23.87 12.76 26.41
CA VAL A 313 -24.17 11.50 27.11
C VAL A 313 -24.44 11.68 28.62
N THR A 314 -25.31 10.85 29.17
CA THR A 314 -25.44 10.65 30.63
C THR A 314 -24.42 9.62 31.11
N ALA A 315 -23.97 9.73 32.36
CA ALA A 315 -22.91 8.88 32.88
C ALA A 315 -23.32 7.41 33.09
N ASP A 316 -24.61 7.09 33.08
CA ASP A 316 -25.12 5.72 33.17
C ASP A 316 -25.08 4.91 31.87
N ALA A 317 -24.78 5.57 30.75
CA ALA A 317 -24.47 4.89 29.49
C ALA A 317 -22.98 4.49 29.39
N ILE A 318 -22.11 5.05 30.24
CA ILE A 318 -20.67 4.74 30.28
C ILE A 318 -20.43 3.46 31.09
N GLY A 319 -20.03 2.39 30.40
CA GLY A 319 -19.79 1.07 31.00
C GLY A 319 -18.35 0.85 31.49
N TYR A 320 -17.40 1.63 30.97
CA TYR A 320 -15.98 1.52 31.30
C TYR A 320 -15.32 2.89 31.52
N VAL A 321 -14.40 2.99 32.47
CA VAL A 321 -13.45 4.10 32.59
C VAL A 321 -12.03 3.57 32.67
N GLU A 322 -11.21 3.96 31.70
CA GLU A 322 -9.75 3.89 31.78
C GLU A 322 -9.26 5.15 32.50
N GLY A 323 -8.96 5.00 33.79
CA GLY A 323 -8.56 6.10 34.66
C GLY A 323 -7.10 6.50 34.50
N HIS A 324 -6.75 7.65 35.06
CA HIS A 324 -5.37 8.08 35.17
C HIS A 324 -4.59 7.16 36.12
N GLY A 325 -5.19 6.73 37.24
CA GLY A 325 -4.80 5.57 38.07
C GLY A 325 -3.30 5.32 38.15
N THR A 326 -2.60 6.14 38.95
CA THR A 326 -1.13 6.11 39.11
C THR A 326 -0.70 5.36 40.38
N ALA A 327 -1.62 4.72 41.09
CA ALA A 327 -1.35 3.98 42.34
C ALA A 327 -0.77 4.86 43.45
N THR A 328 -0.97 6.18 43.38
CA THR A 328 -0.43 7.11 44.38
C THR A 328 -1.42 7.24 45.55
N PRO A 329 -0.97 7.18 46.82
CA PRO A 329 -1.87 7.20 48.00
C PRO A 329 -2.81 8.41 48.10
N VAL A 330 -2.48 9.52 47.42
CA VAL A 330 -3.28 10.75 47.37
C VAL A 330 -4.04 10.90 46.04
N GLY A 331 -3.48 10.44 44.92
CA GLY A 331 -4.07 10.64 43.59
C GLY A 331 -5.29 9.76 43.35
N ASP A 332 -5.19 8.46 43.67
CA ASP A 332 -6.23 7.49 43.36
C ASP A 332 -7.56 7.76 44.13
N PRO A 333 -7.55 8.12 45.43
CA PRO A 333 -8.77 8.55 46.12
C PRO A 333 -9.32 9.88 45.59
N ILE A 334 -8.47 10.79 45.12
CA ILE A 334 -8.90 12.06 44.50
C ILE A 334 -9.60 11.81 43.17
N GLU A 335 -9.06 10.92 42.32
CA GLU A 335 -9.66 10.55 41.03
C GLU A 335 -11.00 9.85 41.21
N VAL A 336 -11.10 8.81 42.05
CA VAL A 336 -12.39 8.11 42.24
C VAL A 336 -13.42 9.03 42.90
N SER A 337 -13.01 9.97 43.77
CA SER A 337 -13.89 11.00 44.30
C SER A 337 -14.36 11.99 43.22
N ALA A 338 -13.50 12.35 42.26
CA ALA A 338 -13.84 13.23 41.15
C ALA A 338 -14.80 12.58 40.15
N LEU A 339 -14.48 11.35 39.73
CA LEU A 339 -15.33 10.50 38.88
C LEU A 339 -16.72 10.29 39.51
N THR A 340 -16.77 9.90 40.79
CA THR A 340 -18.04 9.69 41.52
C THR A 340 -18.87 10.98 41.55
N LYS A 341 -18.25 12.14 41.77
CA LYS A 341 -18.94 13.45 41.78
C LYS A 341 -19.34 13.95 40.39
N ALA A 342 -18.74 13.45 39.31
CA ALA A 342 -19.14 13.75 37.94
C ALA A 342 -20.31 12.85 37.52
N PHE A 343 -20.22 11.55 37.79
CA PHE A 343 -21.26 10.58 37.46
C PHE A 343 -22.56 10.86 38.23
N ALA A 344 -22.45 11.17 39.54
CA ALA A 344 -23.57 11.55 40.40
C ALA A 344 -24.33 12.82 39.99
N ALA A 345 -23.85 13.57 38.98
CA ALA A 345 -24.60 14.68 38.38
C ALA A 345 -25.69 14.23 37.39
N SER A 346 -25.71 12.95 36.98
CA SER A 346 -26.68 12.41 36.01
C SER A 346 -27.25 11.03 36.36
N THR A 347 -26.72 10.32 37.37
CA THR A 347 -27.21 8.99 37.78
C THR A 347 -26.94 8.69 39.25
N ASP A 348 -27.81 7.92 39.88
CA ASP A 348 -27.67 7.37 41.24
C ASP A 348 -27.23 5.89 41.26
N LYS A 349 -27.11 5.25 40.08
CA LYS A 349 -26.70 3.85 39.91
C LYS A 349 -25.30 3.61 40.51
N LYS A 350 -25.11 2.42 41.09
CA LYS A 350 -23.89 2.01 41.79
C LYS A 350 -23.29 0.73 41.23
N GLY A 351 -21.98 0.60 41.33
CA GLY A 351 -21.22 -0.63 40.99
C GLY A 351 -21.42 -1.20 39.59
N TYR A 352 -21.77 -0.38 38.59
CA TYR A 352 -22.06 -0.82 37.21
C TYR A 352 -20.94 -0.49 36.22
N CYS A 353 -20.24 0.63 36.41
CA CYS A 353 -19.14 1.03 35.53
C CYS A 353 -17.86 0.34 35.98
N VAL A 354 -17.16 -0.34 35.07
CA VAL A 354 -15.84 -0.92 35.39
C VAL A 354 -14.79 0.20 35.36
N LEU A 355 -13.93 0.25 36.37
CA LEU A 355 -12.78 1.15 36.44
C LEU A 355 -11.47 0.36 36.27
N GLY A 356 -10.50 0.92 35.54
CA GLY A 356 -9.17 0.33 35.44
C GLY A 356 -8.07 1.35 35.13
N SER A 357 -6.85 0.85 34.93
CA SER A 357 -5.70 1.63 34.42
C SER A 357 -4.67 0.70 33.76
N VAL A 358 -4.20 1.03 32.56
CA VAL A 358 -3.12 0.35 31.81
C VAL A 358 -1.78 0.35 32.58
N LYS A 359 -1.65 1.24 33.58
CA LYS A 359 -0.40 1.45 34.30
C LYS A 359 -0.07 0.27 35.24
N SER A 360 -1.07 -0.57 35.56
CA SER A 360 -0.82 -1.87 36.20
C SER A 360 -0.13 -2.89 35.28
N ASN A 361 -0.17 -2.69 33.97
CA ASN A 361 0.51 -3.55 33.00
C ASN A 361 1.88 -3.01 32.61
N LEU A 362 1.98 -1.70 32.31
CA LEU A 362 3.15 -1.08 31.67
C LEU A 362 3.86 0.00 32.51
N GLY A 363 3.43 0.26 33.74
CA GLY A 363 3.84 1.46 34.46
C GLY A 363 3.29 2.76 33.83
N HIS A 364 3.87 3.90 34.20
CA HIS A 364 3.47 5.21 33.71
C HIS A 364 4.37 5.71 32.58
N LEU A 365 3.81 5.70 31.37
CA LEU A 365 4.50 6.04 30.11
C LEU A 365 4.64 7.56 29.84
N ASP A 366 4.72 8.38 30.90
CA ASP A 366 4.71 9.86 30.88
C ASP A 366 3.83 10.45 29.76
N ALA A 367 4.44 11.07 28.73
CA ALA A 367 3.74 11.74 27.63
C ALA A 367 2.88 10.79 26.78
N ALA A 368 3.25 9.50 26.67
CA ALA A 368 2.51 8.46 25.95
C ALA A 368 1.41 7.78 26.80
N ALA A 369 1.28 8.11 28.09
CA ALA A 369 0.35 7.42 28.98
C ALA A 369 -1.14 7.63 28.64
N GLY A 370 -1.48 8.78 28.05
CA GLY A 370 -2.85 9.08 27.59
C GLY A 370 -3.25 8.24 26.38
N ILE A 371 -2.39 8.17 25.36
CA ILE A 371 -2.66 7.38 24.14
C ILE A 371 -2.65 5.87 24.41
N ALA A 372 -1.81 5.38 25.33
CA ALA A 372 -1.83 3.97 25.75
C ALA A 372 -3.17 3.57 26.40
N GLY A 373 -3.74 4.45 27.24
CA GLY A 373 -5.07 4.26 27.82
C GLY A 373 -6.18 4.31 26.75
N LEU A 374 -6.11 5.26 25.83
CA LEU A 374 -7.07 5.37 24.72
C LEU A 374 -7.04 4.13 23.81
N ILE A 375 -5.85 3.66 23.42
CA ILE A 375 -5.65 2.44 22.63
C ILE A 375 -6.23 1.21 23.36
N LYS A 376 -5.98 1.07 24.67
CA LYS A 376 -6.58 0.00 25.50
C LYS A 376 -8.12 0.08 25.52
N ALA A 377 -8.69 1.28 25.65
CA ALA A 377 -10.13 1.47 25.67
C ALA A 377 -10.80 1.14 24.32
N VAL A 378 -10.17 1.51 23.19
CA VAL A 378 -10.63 1.09 21.86
C VAL A 378 -10.54 -0.43 21.70
N LEU A 379 -9.40 -1.06 22.04
CA LEU A 379 -9.26 -2.52 21.98
C LEU A 379 -10.32 -3.25 22.82
N ALA A 380 -10.73 -2.69 23.97
CA ALA A 380 -11.76 -3.25 24.82
C ALA A 380 -13.18 -3.18 24.21
N LEU A 381 -13.49 -2.09 23.48
CA LEU A 381 -14.71 -1.97 22.68
C LEU A 381 -14.72 -2.99 21.53
N GLU A 382 -13.62 -3.07 20.78
CA GLU A 382 -13.46 -3.97 19.62
C GLU A 382 -13.56 -5.45 19.98
N ASN A 383 -12.92 -5.89 21.06
CA ASN A 383 -12.85 -7.31 21.47
C ASN A 383 -14.02 -7.74 22.40
N GLU A 384 -14.97 -6.85 22.65
CA GLU A 384 -16.13 -7.06 23.54
C GLU A 384 -15.76 -7.61 24.93
N ALA A 385 -14.67 -7.08 25.49
CA ALA A 385 -14.14 -7.47 26.79
C ALA A 385 -13.36 -6.33 27.46
N ILE A 386 -13.43 -6.25 28.79
CA ILE A 386 -12.68 -5.29 29.60
C ILE A 386 -11.53 -6.04 30.30
N PRO A 387 -10.25 -5.72 30.00
CA PRO A 387 -9.09 -6.34 30.65
C PRO A 387 -9.05 -6.15 32.16
N PRO A 388 -8.41 -7.08 32.90
CA PRO A 388 -8.11 -6.88 34.31
C PRO A 388 -7.20 -5.67 34.55
N THR A 389 -7.34 -5.07 35.73
CA THR A 389 -6.30 -4.24 36.36
C THR A 389 -5.46 -5.17 37.22
N VAL A 390 -4.15 -5.22 36.97
CA VAL A 390 -3.22 -6.16 37.61
C VAL A 390 -2.93 -5.72 39.06
N HIS A 391 -2.63 -6.67 39.94
CA HIS A 391 -2.31 -6.44 41.36
C HIS A 391 -3.42 -5.76 42.19
N PHE A 392 -4.67 -5.92 41.77
CA PHE A 392 -5.87 -5.48 42.51
C PHE A 392 -6.46 -6.63 43.33
N ASP A 393 -5.87 -6.92 44.50
CA ASP A 393 -6.35 -7.94 45.43
C ASP A 393 -7.38 -7.40 46.44
N LYS A 394 -7.22 -6.15 46.87
CA LYS A 394 -8.07 -5.46 47.85
C LYS A 394 -8.27 -4.00 47.45
N PRO A 395 -9.47 -3.43 47.61
CA PRO A 395 -9.70 -2.00 47.39
C PRO A 395 -8.97 -1.15 48.44
N ASN A 396 -8.52 0.03 48.03
CA ASN A 396 -8.00 1.06 48.93
C ASN A 396 -9.10 1.57 49.88
N GLU A 397 -8.89 1.47 51.20
CA GLU A 397 -9.88 1.83 52.24
C GLU A 397 -10.22 3.33 52.27
N LEU A 398 -9.42 4.19 51.63
CA LEU A 398 -9.70 5.62 51.45
C LEU A 398 -10.74 5.89 50.34
N ILE A 399 -11.22 4.84 49.65
CA ILE A 399 -12.13 4.93 48.50
C ILE A 399 -13.46 4.23 48.82
N ASP A 400 -14.54 5.00 48.92
CA ASP A 400 -15.91 4.47 49.08
C ASP A 400 -16.44 3.88 47.77
N PHE A 401 -15.93 2.70 47.40
CA PHE A 401 -16.40 1.96 46.24
C PHE A 401 -17.88 1.55 46.37
N ALA A 402 -18.33 1.18 47.57
CA ALA A 402 -19.71 0.77 47.84
C ALA A 402 -20.73 1.90 47.67
N GLY A 403 -20.32 3.15 47.91
CA GLY A 403 -21.09 4.35 47.60
C GLY A 403 -21.09 4.74 46.13
N SER A 404 -20.15 4.21 45.33
CA SER A 404 -19.82 4.73 43.99
C SER A 404 -20.48 4.00 42.81
N PRO A 405 -20.47 4.61 41.60
CA PRO A 405 -20.75 3.94 40.32
C PRO A 405 -19.81 2.78 39.96
N PHE A 406 -18.64 2.67 40.60
CA PHE A 406 -17.48 1.97 40.05
C PHE A 406 -17.18 0.62 40.70
N VAL A 407 -16.70 -0.31 39.89
CA VAL A 407 -16.04 -1.55 40.31
C VAL A 407 -14.72 -1.73 39.58
N VAL A 408 -13.63 -1.95 40.30
CA VAL A 408 -12.36 -2.37 39.68
C VAL A 408 -12.41 -3.87 39.43
N SER A 409 -11.85 -4.33 38.30
CA SER A 409 -11.82 -5.76 37.96
C SER A 409 -10.40 -6.31 37.98
N GLY A 410 -10.12 -7.25 38.89
CA GLY A 410 -8.89 -8.07 38.86
C GLY A 410 -8.94 -9.22 37.83
N GLY A 411 -10.05 -9.40 37.10
CA GLY A 411 -10.22 -10.41 36.07
C GLY A 411 -10.78 -9.85 34.76
N LEU A 412 -10.55 -10.55 33.65
CA LEU A 412 -11.15 -10.26 32.35
C LEU A 412 -12.68 -10.36 32.43
N ARG A 413 -13.41 -9.31 32.03
CA ARG A 413 -14.88 -9.31 31.94
C ARG A 413 -15.32 -9.28 30.48
N LYS A 414 -16.38 -10.02 30.14
CA LYS A 414 -17.08 -9.83 28.86
C LYS A 414 -17.89 -8.53 28.90
N TRP A 415 -17.92 -7.79 27.79
CA TRP A 415 -18.63 -6.53 27.63
C TRP A 415 -19.44 -6.58 26.32
N GLU A 416 -20.49 -7.38 26.35
CA GLU A 416 -21.32 -7.74 25.19
C GLU A 416 -21.93 -6.50 24.52
N ARG A 417 -21.84 -6.41 23.19
CA ARG A 417 -22.59 -5.43 22.40
C ARG A 417 -24.10 -5.63 22.57
N THR A 418 -24.84 -4.53 22.66
CA THR A 418 -26.30 -4.52 22.84
C THR A 418 -26.98 -3.69 21.75
N SER A 419 -28.28 -3.41 21.88
CA SER A 419 -28.96 -2.40 21.05
C SER A 419 -28.59 -0.95 21.39
N VAL A 420 -27.86 -0.72 22.49
CA VAL A 420 -27.30 0.57 22.90
C VAL A 420 -25.78 0.53 22.71
N PRO A 421 -25.17 1.53 22.04
CA PRO A 421 -23.72 1.62 21.91
C PRO A 421 -23.00 1.67 23.27
N ARG A 422 -21.94 0.87 23.39
CA ARG A 422 -21.04 0.81 24.54
C ARG A 422 -20.14 2.04 24.55
N LEU A 423 -20.16 2.77 25.67
CA LEU A 423 -19.35 3.97 25.88
C LEU A 423 -18.23 3.72 26.92
N ALA A 424 -17.04 4.29 26.65
CA ALA A 424 -15.89 4.32 27.55
C ALA A 424 -15.42 5.76 27.84
N GLY A 425 -15.08 6.06 29.08
CA GLY A 425 -14.32 7.26 29.45
C GLY A 425 -12.81 6.99 29.51
N VAL A 426 -11.98 7.95 29.12
CA VAL A 426 -10.51 7.88 29.23
C VAL A 426 -9.98 9.15 29.89
N SER A 427 -9.25 9.01 31.00
CA SER A 427 -8.68 10.11 31.79
C SER A 427 -7.15 10.18 31.69
N SER A 428 -6.59 11.39 31.60
CA SER A 428 -5.21 11.61 32.06
C SER A 428 -4.97 13.00 32.62
N PHE A 429 -4.23 13.08 33.71
CA PHE A 429 -4.03 14.28 34.52
C PHE A 429 -2.52 14.58 34.64
N GLY A 430 -2.07 15.68 34.04
CA GLY A 430 -0.67 16.09 34.04
C GLY A 430 -0.27 16.82 35.32
N VAL A 431 0.94 16.56 35.82
CA VAL A 431 1.53 17.33 36.93
C VAL A 431 1.58 18.84 36.58
N GLY A 432 1.35 19.70 37.58
CA GLY A 432 0.96 21.10 37.35
C GLY A 432 -0.56 21.29 37.17
N GLY A 433 -1.30 20.19 36.98
CA GLY A 433 -2.76 20.09 37.05
C GLY A 433 -3.50 20.33 35.74
N THR A 434 -2.91 20.04 34.58
CA THR A 434 -3.64 20.07 33.30
C THR A 434 -4.35 18.73 33.09
N ASN A 435 -5.67 18.76 33.07
CA ASN A 435 -6.51 17.56 33.01
C ASN A 435 -7.10 17.39 31.60
N ALA A 436 -7.21 16.14 31.14
CA ALA A 436 -7.90 15.76 29.91
C ALA A 436 -8.84 14.58 30.16
N HIS A 437 -10.02 14.59 29.54
CA HIS A 437 -10.95 13.45 29.50
C HIS A 437 -11.57 13.30 28.10
N VAL A 438 -11.76 12.06 27.65
CA VAL A 438 -12.32 11.70 26.34
C VAL A 438 -13.42 10.66 26.52
N VAL A 439 -14.52 10.81 25.79
CA VAL A 439 -15.61 9.82 25.69
C VAL A 439 -15.52 9.13 24.34
N LEU A 440 -15.40 7.80 24.37
CA LEU A 440 -15.39 6.90 23.22
C LEU A 440 -16.70 6.12 23.14
N GLU A 441 -17.15 5.84 21.92
CA GLU A 441 -18.23 4.92 21.57
C GLU A 441 -17.69 3.81 20.68
N GLU A 442 -18.29 2.62 20.75
CA GLU A 442 -17.96 1.51 19.85
C GLU A 442 -18.23 1.84 18.37
N ALA A 443 -17.46 1.22 17.48
CA ALA A 443 -17.64 1.42 16.04
C ALA A 443 -19.04 0.97 15.54
N PRO A 444 -19.64 1.71 14.59
CA PRO A 444 -20.91 1.34 13.97
C PRO A 444 -20.77 0.02 13.20
N LEU A 445 -21.78 -0.84 13.31
CA LEU A 445 -21.80 -2.13 12.61
C LEU A 445 -21.86 -1.94 11.09
N ARG A 446 -20.90 -2.53 10.37
CA ARG A 446 -20.96 -2.71 8.92
C ARG A 446 -21.47 -4.11 8.58
N PRO A 447 -22.45 -4.26 7.68
CA PRO A 447 -22.79 -5.57 7.15
C PRO A 447 -21.63 -6.11 6.31
N ALA A 448 -21.35 -7.41 6.40
CA ALA A 448 -20.39 -8.06 5.50
C ALA A 448 -20.94 -8.06 4.06
N GLN A 449 -20.09 -7.75 3.09
CA GLN A 449 -20.44 -7.88 1.67
C GLN A 449 -20.29 -9.34 1.21
N GLU A 450 -21.27 -9.82 0.45
CA GLU A 450 -21.18 -11.14 -0.20
C GLU A 450 -20.00 -11.19 -1.18
N GLN A 451 -19.33 -12.33 -1.26
CA GLN A 451 -18.21 -12.53 -2.18
C GLN A 451 -18.73 -12.91 -3.58
N ASP A 452 -18.15 -12.32 -4.62
CA ASP A 452 -18.50 -12.61 -6.01
C ASP A 452 -17.91 -13.95 -6.52
N GLY A 453 -16.99 -14.54 -5.76
CA GLY A 453 -16.37 -15.84 -6.06
C GLY A 453 -15.35 -15.82 -7.20
N PHE A 454 -14.92 -14.64 -7.65
CA PHE A 454 -13.95 -14.51 -8.75
C PHE A 454 -12.50 -14.45 -8.26
N PRO A 455 -11.53 -15.09 -8.97
CA PRO A 455 -10.11 -14.96 -8.65
C PRO A 455 -9.59 -13.52 -8.76
N GLU A 456 -8.76 -13.14 -7.79
CA GLU A 456 -8.23 -11.80 -7.61
C GLU A 456 -6.71 -11.72 -7.75
N VAL A 457 -6.19 -10.51 -7.99
CA VAL A 457 -4.74 -10.26 -8.01
C VAL A 457 -4.27 -9.59 -6.72
N ILE A 458 -3.45 -10.31 -5.98
CA ILE A 458 -2.86 -9.90 -4.71
C ILE A 458 -1.46 -9.37 -4.98
N LEU A 459 -1.16 -8.16 -4.48
CA LEU A 459 0.05 -7.42 -4.80
C LEU A 459 0.87 -7.15 -3.55
N LEU A 460 2.16 -7.53 -3.57
CA LEU A 460 3.10 -7.27 -2.49
C LEU A 460 4.32 -6.52 -3.04
N SER A 461 4.73 -5.42 -2.41
CA SER A 461 5.93 -4.68 -2.81
C SER A 461 6.66 -4.09 -1.62
N ALA A 462 7.98 -4.11 -1.67
CA ALA A 462 8.84 -3.56 -0.61
C ALA A 462 10.07 -2.86 -1.17
N ALA A 463 10.83 -2.21 -0.28
CA ALA A 463 12.08 -1.52 -0.59
C ALA A 463 13.29 -2.47 -0.75
N THR A 464 13.20 -3.71 -0.27
CA THR A 464 14.25 -4.74 -0.42
C THR A 464 13.66 -6.12 -0.76
N PRO A 465 14.43 -7.05 -1.34
CA PRO A 465 13.95 -8.42 -1.59
C PRO A 465 13.65 -9.19 -0.31
N LYS A 466 14.38 -8.87 0.78
CA LYS A 466 14.17 -9.44 2.12
C LYS A 466 12.79 -9.05 2.66
N ALA A 467 12.50 -7.74 2.70
CA ALA A 467 11.21 -7.23 3.16
C ALA A 467 10.03 -7.72 2.30
N LEU A 468 10.21 -7.93 0.99
CA LEU A 468 9.19 -8.54 0.14
C LEU A 468 8.91 -10.00 0.51
N SER A 469 9.92 -10.76 0.93
CA SER A 469 9.76 -12.13 1.41
C SER A 469 9.10 -12.18 2.79
N GLU A 470 9.47 -11.25 3.68
CA GLU A 470 8.92 -11.16 5.04
C GLU A 470 7.45 -10.75 5.03
N MET A 471 7.10 -9.68 4.29
CA MET A 471 5.70 -9.27 4.04
C MET A 471 4.86 -10.39 3.40
N GLY A 472 5.46 -11.22 2.54
CA GLY A 472 4.81 -12.39 1.96
C GLY A 472 4.50 -13.51 2.96
N GLU A 473 5.36 -13.71 3.95
CA GLU A 473 5.16 -14.67 5.04
C GLU A 473 4.19 -14.12 6.10
N GLU A 474 4.27 -12.83 6.42
CA GLU A 474 3.33 -12.15 7.33
C GLU A 474 1.89 -12.18 6.79
N LEU A 475 1.68 -11.89 5.50
CA LEU A 475 0.37 -12.02 4.89
C LEU A 475 -0.11 -13.48 4.92
N ARG A 476 0.79 -14.43 4.63
CA ARG A 476 0.48 -15.87 4.71
C ARG A 476 0.04 -16.26 6.12
N GLU A 477 0.76 -15.83 7.16
CA GLU A 477 0.41 -16.06 8.57
C GLU A 477 -0.94 -15.44 8.92
N HIS A 478 -1.21 -14.21 8.45
CA HIS A 478 -2.45 -13.49 8.71
C HIS A 478 -3.67 -14.24 8.15
N VAL A 479 -3.66 -14.58 6.85
CA VAL A 479 -4.78 -15.32 6.23
C VAL A 479 -4.88 -16.77 6.70
N SER A 480 -3.80 -17.36 7.21
CA SER A 480 -3.82 -18.71 7.82
C SER A 480 -4.40 -18.75 9.24
N ARG A 481 -4.54 -17.60 9.92
CA ARG A 481 -4.99 -17.51 11.33
C ARG A 481 -6.27 -16.70 11.54
N GLY A 482 -6.65 -15.88 10.57
CA GLY A 482 -7.82 -15.00 10.67
C GLY A 482 -9.16 -15.72 10.54
N PRO A 483 -10.28 -14.97 10.61
CA PRO A 483 -11.53 -15.39 9.98
C PRO A 483 -11.34 -15.55 8.47
N ASP A 484 -12.32 -16.14 7.77
CA ASP A 484 -12.24 -16.32 6.32
C ASP A 484 -12.39 -14.97 5.61
N LEU A 485 -11.25 -14.33 5.33
CA LEU A 485 -11.19 -12.97 4.80
C LEU A 485 -11.53 -12.94 3.30
N ALA A 486 -12.42 -12.02 2.96
CA ALA A 486 -12.77 -11.65 1.59
C ALA A 486 -11.52 -11.43 0.73
N ILE A 487 -11.28 -12.32 -0.24
CA ILE A 487 -10.10 -12.22 -1.11
C ILE A 487 -10.13 -10.93 -1.95
N GLY A 488 -11.33 -10.47 -2.30
CA GLY A 488 -11.57 -9.18 -2.95
C GLY A 488 -11.12 -7.99 -2.11
N ASP A 489 -11.19 -8.06 -0.78
CA ASP A 489 -10.92 -6.93 0.11
C ASP A 489 -9.44 -6.89 0.52
N ILE A 490 -8.80 -8.07 0.64
CA ILE A 490 -7.34 -8.21 0.63
C ILE A 490 -6.77 -7.62 -0.66
N ALA A 491 -7.33 -7.99 -1.81
CA ALA A 491 -6.92 -7.48 -3.12
C ALA A 491 -7.08 -5.94 -3.19
N HIS A 492 -8.24 -5.41 -2.80
CA HIS A 492 -8.49 -3.97 -2.79
C HIS A 492 -7.48 -3.23 -1.91
N THR A 493 -7.33 -3.64 -0.65
CA THR A 493 -6.46 -2.97 0.34
C THR A 493 -5.01 -2.88 -0.13
N LEU A 494 -4.48 -3.95 -0.72
CA LEU A 494 -3.11 -4.00 -1.25
C LEU A 494 -2.96 -3.27 -2.60
N GLN A 495 -4.03 -3.16 -3.37
CA GLN A 495 -4.04 -2.43 -4.64
C GLN A 495 -4.16 -0.91 -4.47
N THR A 496 -5.04 -0.43 -3.59
CA THR A 496 -5.37 1.00 -3.45
C THR A 496 -4.68 1.66 -2.25
N GLY A 497 -4.55 0.95 -1.13
CA GLY A 497 -4.06 1.47 0.15
C GLY A 497 -2.61 1.14 0.49
N ARG A 498 -1.77 0.79 -0.49
CA ARG A 498 -0.33 0.54 -0.30
C ARG A 498 0.55 1.25 -1.32
N ARG A 499 1.72 1.72 -0.87
CA ARG A 499 2.72 2.38 -1.72
C ARG A 499 3.40 1.35 -2.61
N HIS A 500 3.05 1.32 -3.89
CA HIS A 500 3.64 0.42 -4.89
C HIS A 500 5.15 0.69 -5.11
N MET A 501 6.00 -0.09 -4.46
CA MET A 501 7.47 -0.01 -4.46
C MET A 501 8.12 -0.70 -5.68
N HIS A 502 9.42 -0.96 -5.66
CA HIS A 502 10.19 -1.42 -6.83
C HIS A 502 10.41 -2.94 -6.90
N HIS A 503 10.69 -3.61 -5.78
CA HIS A 503 10.58 -5.06 -5.69
C HIS A 503 9.11 -5.46 -5.52
N ARG A 504 8.63 -6.40 -6.34
CA ARG A 504 7.20 -6.72 -6.50
C ARG A 504 6.96 -8.23 -6.61
N ARG A 505 5.88 -8.73 -6.00
CA ARG A 505 5.31 -10.08 -6.17
C ARG A 505 3.80 -9.98 -6.41
N ALA A 506 3.31 -10.48 -7.54
CA ALA A 506 1.88 -10.59 -7.84
C ALA A 506 1.42 -12.05 -7.77
N VAL A 507 0.51 -12.36 -6.85
CA VAL A 507 -0.14 -13.67 -6.69
C VAL A 507 -1.56 -13.57 -7.26
N VAL A 508 -2.12 -14.69 -7.70
CA VAL A 508 -3.53 -14.78 -8.10
C VAL A 508 -4.18 -15.91 -7.31
N ALA A 509 -5.20 -15.55 -6.54
CA ALA A 509 -5.89 -16.46 -5.65
C ALA A 509 -7.42 -16.31 -5.74
N ASP A 510 -8.16 -17.38 -5.51
CA ASP A 510 -9.64 -17.39 -5.44
C ASP A 510 -10.20 -17.28 -4.01
N SER A 511 -9.35 -17.44 -3.01
CA SER A 511 -9.74 -17.60 -1.62
C SER A 511 -8.59 -17.22 -0.66
N SER A 512 -8.91 -17.01 0.62
CA SER A 512 -7.91 -16.72 1.65
C SER A 512 -6.92 -17.89 1.82
N GLN A 513 -7.38 -19.12 1.58
CA GLN A 513 -6.62 -20.36 1.69
C GLN A 513 -5.74 -20.60 0.45
N ASP A 514 -6.23 -20.43 -0.78
CA ASP A 514 -5.40 -20.50 -2.01
C ASP A 514 -4.28 -19.46 -1.97
N LEU A 515 -4.55 -18.25 -1.45
CA LEU A 515 -3.51 -17.25 -1.20
C LEU A 515 -2.46 -17.76 -0.19
N ALA A 516 -2.87 -18.41 0.90
CA ALA A 516 -1.94 -18.98 1.87
C ALA A 516 -1.05 -20.08 1.27
N GLU A 517 -1.59 -20.88 0.35
CA GLU A 517 -0.88 -21.97 -0.33
C GLU A 517 0.10 -21.41 -1.37
N ALA A 518 -0.35 -20.49 -2.23
CA ALA A 518 0.48 -19.84 -3.25
C ALA A 518 1.60 -18.99 -2.63
N LEU A 519 1.36 -18.32 -1.50
CA LEU A 519 2.41 -17.63 -0.77
C LEU A 519 3.49 -18.60 -0.27
N ARG A 520 3.06 -19.73 0.33
CA ARG A 520 3.92 -20.83 0.83
C ARG A 520 4.74 -21.53 -0.26
N GLY A 521 4.16 -21.75 -1.44
CA GLY A 521 4.81 -22.41 -2.58
C GLY A 521 5.90 -21.57 -3.25
N GLY A 522 6.00 -20.28 -2.92
CA GLY A 522 6.84 -19.33 -3.64
C GLY A 522 6.20 -18.79 -4.93
N ASP A 523 4.94 -19.15 -5.20
CA ASP A 523 4.22 -18.82 -6.43
C ASP A 523 3.99 -17.31 -6.62
N GLY A 524 3.65 -16.95 -7.86
CA GLY A 524 3.38 -15.58 -8.28
C GLY A 524 4.52 -14.95 -9.08
N PHE A 525 4.18 -13.91 -9.82
CA PHE A 525 5.13 -13.20 -10.68
C PHE A 525 5.96 -12.22 -9.85
N GLN A 526 7.24 -12.53 -9.66
CA GLN A 526 8.19 -11.61 -9.03
C GLN A 526 8.90 -10.74 -10.08
N GLY A 527 9.36 -9.56 -9.66
CA GLY A 527 10.16 -8.67 -10.49
C GLY A 527 10.68 -7.44 -9.76
N ASP A 528 11.66 -6.80 -10.38
CA ASP A 528 12.16 -5.48 -10.00
C ASP A 528 11.96 -4.51 -11.16
N THR A 529 11.41 -3.33 -10.86
CA THR A 529 11.19 -2.24 -11.83
C THR A 529 12.33 -1.22 -11.88
N GLY A 530 13.34 -1.30 -10.99
CA GLY A 530 14.46 -0.34 -10.93
C GLY A 530 13.99 1.11 -10.79
N GLY A 531 12.87 1.33 -10.08
CA GLY A 531 12.21 2.63 -9.93
C GLY A 531 11.58 3.23 -11.20
N ARG A 532 11.60 2.56 -12.36
CA ARG A 532 11.10 3.12 -13.64
C ARG A 532 9.93 2.35 -14.23
N PRO A 533 8.87 3.01 -14.74
CA PRO A 533 7.83 2.34 -15.49
C PRO A 533 8.39 1.87 -16.85
N ARG A 534 8.44 0.56 -17.09
CA ARG A 534 8.77 0.02 -18.41
C ARG A 534 7.60 0.23 -19.37
N SER A 535 7.93 0.66 -20.58
CA SER A 535 7.07 0.65 -21.75
C SER A 535 6.81 -0.78 -22.25
N VAL A 536 5.76 -0.95 -23.06
CA VAL A 536 5.28 -2.25 -23.54
C VAL A 536 4.99 -2.22 -25.04
N VAL A 537 5.24 -3.34 -25.72
CA VAL A 537 4.91 -3.55 -27.14
C VAL A 537 3.73 -4.51 -27.23
N PHE A 538 2.69 -4.18 -28.00
CA PHE A 538 1.55 -5.09 -28.21
C PHE A 538 1.74 -5.88 -29.50
N MET A 539 1.62 -7.21 -29.42
CA MET A 539 1.78 -8.17 -30.51
C MET A 539 0.44 -8.86 -30.82
N TYR A 540 -0.08 -8.67 -32.02
CA TYR A 540 -1.37 -9.21 -32.46
C TYR A 540 -1.18 -10.50 -33.29
N PRO A 541 -1.82 -11.63 -32.92
CA PRO A 541 -1.66 -12.89 -33.66
C PRO A 541 -2.29 -12.89 -35.06
N GLY A 542 -1.97 -13.92 -35.83
CA GLY A 542 -2.54 -14.16 -37.16
C GLY A 542 -3.72 -15.12 -37.16
N GLY A 543 -4.29 -15.35 -38.35
CA GLY A 543 -5.28 -16.40 -38.58
C GLY A 543 -4.73 -17.79 -38.20
N GLY A 544 -5.59 -18.64 -37.64
CA GLY A 544 -5.22 -19.91 -37.01
C GLY A 544 -5.20 -19.86 -35.47
N ALA A 545 -5.34 -18.67 -34.87
CA ALA A 545 -5.41 -18.49 -33.42
C ALA A 545 -6.82 -18.70 -32.81
N GLN A 546 -7.86 -18.82 -33.65
CA GLN A 546 -9.26 -18.89 -33.23
C GLN A 546 -9.62 -20.18 -32.47
N TYR A 547 -10.51 -20.06 -31.47
CA TYR A 547 -11.16 -21.20 -30.81
C TYR A 547 -12.55 -20.82 -30.29
N GLN A 548 -13.47 -21.79 -30.20
CA GLN A 548 -14.83 -21.51 -29.73
C GLN A 548 -14.85 -21.04 -28.27
N ARG A 549 -15.72 -20.08 -27.95
CA ARG A 549 -15.80 -19.40 -26.64
C ARG A 549 -14.58 -18.55 -26.27
N MET A 550 -13.72 -18.18 -27.21
CA MET A 550 -12.60 -17.27 -26.92
C MET A 550 -13.10 -15.92 -26.39
N GLY A 551 -12.57 -15.51 -25.24
CA GLY A 551 -13.01 -14.30 -24.53
C GLY A 551 -14.35 -14.42 -23.77
N GLN A 552 -15.06 -15.56 -23.77
CA GLN A 552 -16.41 -15.64 -23.17
C GLN A 552 -16.44 -15.16 -21.70
N GLN A 553 -15.52 -15.63 -20.85
CA GLN A 553 -15.46 -15.20 -19.46
C GLN A 553 -15.14 -13.69 -19.30
N LEU A 554 -14.43 -13.07 -20.26
CA LEU A 554 -14.18 -11.63 -20.27
C LEU A 554 -15.44 -10.84 -20.67
N TYR A 555 -16.18 -11.34 -21.66
CA TYR A 555 -17.49 -10.84 -22.06
C TYR A 555 -18.49 -10.90 -20.90
N GLU A 556 -18.48 -12.00 -20.15
CA GLU A 556 -19.35 -12.19 -18.99
C GLU A 556 -18.98 -11.25 -17.83
N THR A 557 -17.69 -11.18 -17.46
CA THR A 557 -17.22 -10.52 -16.23
C THR A 557 -16.94 -9.02 -16.37
N TYR A 558 -16.42 -8.55 -17.51
CA TYR A 558 -15.87 -7.18 -17.65
C TYR A 558 -16.70 -6.30 -18.60
N PRO A 559 -17.42 -5.27 -18.09
CA PRO A 559 -18.27 -4.42 -18.91
C PRO A 559 -17.59 -3.70 -20.09
N VAL A 560 -16.30 -3.37 -19.96
CA VAL A 560 -15.51 -2.75 -21.05
C VAL A 560 -15.28 -3.72 -22.20
N PHE A 561 -14.89 -4.98 -21.90
CA PHE A 561 -14.72 -6.00 -22.94
C PHE A 561 -16.05 -6.33 -23.61
N ARG A 562 -17.12 -6.48 -22.81
CA ARG A 562 -18.48 -6.72 -23.30
C ARG A 562 -18.90 -5.66 -24.32
N ARG A 563 -18.87 -4.38 -23.93
CA ARG A 563 -19.29 -3.24 -24.78
C ARG A 563 -18.53 -3.18 -26.11
N GLU A 564 -17.22 -3.37 -26.09
CA GLU A 564 -16.44 -3.33 -27.35
C GLU A 564 -16.67 -4.57 -28.20
N MET A 565 -16.89 -5.75 -27.60
CA MET A 565 -17.29 -6.95 -28.34
C MET A 565 -18.69 -6.81 -28.95
N ASP A 566 -19.66 -6.23 -28.23
CA ASP A 566 -21.00 -5.92 -28.74
C ASP A 566 -20.91 -4.94 -29.93
N ARG A 567 -20.04 -3.91 -29.84
CA ARG A 567 -19.77 -2.97 -30.95
C ARG A 567 -19.13 -3.68 -32.16
N CYS A 568 -18.13 -4.53 -31.94
CA CYS A 568 -17.51 -5.33 -33.00
C CYS A 568 -18.54 -6.24 -33.69
N ALA A 569 -19.40 -6.91 -32.91
CA ALA A 569 -20.45 -7.77 -33.42
C ALA A 569 -21.47 -7.01 -34.25
N HIS A 570 -21.94 -5.85 -33.78
CA HIS A 570 -22.88 -5.01 -34.52
C HIS A 570 -22.30 -4.47 -35.84
N ILE A 571 -20.99 -4.13 -35.87
CA ILE A 571 -20.30 -3.75 -37.12
C ILE A 571 -20.30 -4.91 -38.10
N VAL A 572 -19.89 -6.11 -37.67
CA VAL A 572 -19.82 -7.33 -38.50
C VAL A 572 -21.21 -7.78 -38.97
N GLU A 573 -22.23 -7.69 -38.13
CA GLU A 573 -23.62 -7.94 -38.49
C GLU A 573 -24.09 -6.96 -39.58
N SER A 574 -23.84 -5.66 -39.38
CA SER A 574 -24.27 -4.61 -40.31
C SER A 574 -23.54 -4.63 -41.65
N SER A 575 -22.27 -5.04 -41.69
CA SER A 575 -21.48 -5.09 -42.92
C SER A 575 -21.59 -6.42 -43.68
N CYS A 576 -21.82 -7.53 -42.96
CA CYS A 576 -21.68 -8.89 -43.51
C CYS A 576 -22.87 -9.82 -43.24
N GLY A 577 -23.93 -9.36 -42.55
CA GLY A 577 -25.13 -10.16 -42.27
C GLY A 577 -24.90 -11.30 -41.28
N MET A 578 -23.96 -11.14 -40.35
CA MET A 578 -23.41 -12.21 -39.51
C MET A 578 -23.52 -11.88 -38.01
N ASP A 579 -24.24 -12.73 -37.27
CA ASP A 579 -24.21 -12.73 -35.80
C ASP A 579 -22.88 -13.32 -35.30
N LEU A 580 -21.94 -12.43 -34.99
CA LEU A 580 -20.63 -12.79 -34.44
C LEU A 580 -20.72 -13.40 -33.03
N LEU A 581 -21.71 -12.99 -32.22
CA LEU A 581 -21.87 -13.47 -30.85
C LEU A 581 -22.41 -14.90 -30.82
N ALA A 582 -23.38 -15.25 -31.67
CA ALA A 582 -23.85 -16.64 -31.80
C ALA A 582 -22.76 -17.58 -32.33
N ALA A 583 -21.86 -17.10 -33.21
CA ALA A 583 -20.72 -17.88 -33.70
C ALA A 583 -19.65 -18.11 -32.60
N LEU A 584 -19.38 -17.09 -31.77
CA LEU A 584 -18.41 -17.17 -30.67
C LEU A 584 -18.94 -17.95 -29.44
N TYR A 585 -20.18 -17.68 -29.05
CA TYR A 585 -20.77 -18.03 -27.75
C TYR A 585 -22.12 -18.78 -27.89
N PRO A 586 -22.19 -19.92 -28.61
CA PRO A 586 -23.45 -20.63 -28.81
C PRO A 586 -24.02 -21.21 -27.50
N PRO A 587 -25.35 -21.34 -27.39
CA PRO A 587 -26.04 -21.78 -26.17
C PRO A 587 -25.82 -23.27 -25.85
N GLY A 588 -25.87 -23.58 -24.55
CA GLY A 588 -25.83 -24.94 -23.99
C GLY A 588 -24.44 -25.48 -23.65
N ASP A 589 -24.40 -26.59 -22.90
CA ASP A 589 -23.19 -27.17 -22.29
C ASP A 589 -22.39 -28.10 -23.23
N ALA A 590 -22.52 -27.92 -24.55
CA ALA A 590 -21.76 -28.70 -25.52
C ALA A 590 -20.26 -28.53 -25.26
N ARG A 591 -19.55 -29.63 -25.00
CA ARG A 591 -18.10 -29.63 -24.73
C ARG A 591 -17.36 -28.84 -25.81
N PRO A 592 -16.45 -27.91 -25.47
CA PRO A 592 -15.69 -27.16 -26.45
C PRO A 592 -14.78 -28.11 -27.25
N SER A 593 -15.21 -28.45 -28.47
CA SER A 593 -14.37 -29.12 -29.45
C SER A 593 -13.33 -28.14 -29.99
N ARG A 594 -12.26 -28.67 -30.60
CA ARG A 594 -11.31 -27.86 -31.38
C ARG A 594 -11.80 -27.66 -32.83
N GLU A 595 -13.12 -27.70 -33.06
CA GLU A 595 -13.71 -28.02 -34.38
C GLU A 595 -14.92 -27.12 -34.73
N ASN A 596 -15.29 -26.17 -33.86
CA ASN A 596 -16.57 -25.45 -33.96
C ASN A 596 -16.50 -23.94 -34.30
N ILE A 597 -15.33 -23.36 -34.63
CA ILE A 597 -15.29 -22.11 -35.44
C ILE A 597 -14.72 -22.46 -36.82
N ASP A 598 -15.54 -23.20 -37.57
CA ASP A 598 -15.36 -23.46 -39.00
C ASP A 598 -16.61 -23.04 -39.81
N VAL A 599 -17.34 -22.03 -39.30
CA VAL A 599 -18.26 -21.25 -40.12
C VAL A 599 -17.38 -20.39 -41.06
N PRO A 600 -17.47 -20.55 -42.39
CA PRO A 600 -16.44 -20.08 -43.34
C PRO A 600 -16.03 -18.61 -43.16
N VAL A 601 -17.01 -17.70 -43.14
CA VAL A 601 -16.76 -16.25 -43.18
C VAL A 601 -16.42 -15.64 -41.79
N CYS A 602 -16.42 -16.42 -40.70
CA CYS A 602 -16.39 -15.89 -39.34
C CYS A 602 -14.98 -15.78 -38.70
N ARG A 603 -13.94 -16.39 -39.25
CA ARG A 603 -12.74 -16.74 -38.47
C ARG A 603 -11.83 -15.55 -38.21
N LEU A 604 -11.62 -14.69 -39.20
CA LEU A 604 -10.74 -13.52 -39.10
C LEU A 604 -11.42 -12.34 -38.34
N PRO A 605 -12.70 -11.98 -38.60
CA PRO A 605 -13.40 -10.95 -37.81
C PRO A 605 -13.48 -11.31 -36.33
N ALA A 606 -13.70 -12.58 -35.99
CA ALA A 606 -13.74 -13.04 -34.59
C ALA A 606 -12.41 -12.83 -33.85
N ILE A 607 -11.28 -13.07 -34.50
CA ILE A 607 -9.96 -12.78 -33.94
C ILE A 607 -9.80 -11.27 -33.74
N ALA A 608 -9.98 -10.46 -34.80
CA ALA A 608 -9.79 -9.01 -34.73
C ALA A 608 -10.70 -8.33 -33.69
N ALA A 609 -11.96 -8.76 -33.57
CA ALA A 609 -12.90 -8.31 -32.54
C ALA A 609 -12.44 -8.66 -31.12
N THR A 610 -11.87 -9.86 -30.92
CA THR A 610 -11.32 -10.31 -29.63
C THR A 610 -10.06 -9.54 -29.25
N GLU A 611 -9.18 -9.31 -30.22
CA GLU A 611 -7.95 -8.52 -30.05
C GLU A 611 -8.25 -7.06 -29.72
N TRP A 612 -9.19 -6.42 -30.42
CA TRP A 612 -9.66 -5.07 -30.12
C TRP A 612 -10.27 -4.98 -28.73
N SER A 613 -11.19 -5.88 -28.39
CA SER A 613 -11.90 -5.88 -27.10
C SER A 613 -10.95 -6.14 -25.93
N LEU A 614 -9.90 -6.95 -26.13
CA LEU A 614 -8.76 -7.03 -25.22
C LEU A 614 -8.04 -5.69 -25.12
N THR A 615 -7.53 -5.13 -26.22
CA THR A 615 -6.77 -3.88 -26.18
C THR A 615 -7.54 -2.72 -25.52
N ALA A 616 -8.85 -2.62 -25.73
CA ALA A 616 -9.69 -1.63 -25.07
C ALA A 616 -9.85 -1.88 -23.55
N LEU A 617 -10.03 -3.13 -23.12
CA LEU A 617 -10.02 -3.50 -21.70
C LEU A 617 -8.68 -3.12 -21.04
N LEU A 618 -7.57 -3.45 -21.70
CA LEU A 618 -6.22 -3.21 -21.18
C LEU A 618 -5.87 -1.71 -21.14
N ALA A 619 -6.35 -0.94 -22.13
CA ALA A 619 -6.29 0.52 -22.13
C ALA A 619 -7.14 1.15 -21.02
N SER A 620 -8.28 0.55 -20.65
CA SER A 620 -9.10 1.01 -19.50
C SER A 620 -8.39 0.83 -18.16
N TRP A 621 -7.49 -0.16 -18.06
CA TRP A 621 -6.59 -0.36 -16.92
C TRP A 621 -5.34 0.53 -16.97
N GLY A 622 -5.24 1.44 -17.94
CA GLY A 622 -4.12 2.37 -18.12
C GLY A 622 -2.91 1.79 -18.87
N ILE A 623 -2.99 0.56 -19.39
CA ILE A 623 -1.88 -0.10 -20.09
C ILE A 623 -1.98 0.25 -21.59
N ARG A 624 -0.98 0.97 -22.11
CA ARG A 624 -0.94 1.41 -23.52
C ARG A 624 0.38 0.99 -24.19
N PRO A 625 0.36 0.60 -25.47
CA PRO A 625 1.57 0.30 -26.23
C PRO A 625 2.40 1.56 -26.49
N THR A 626 3.72 1.42 -26.53
CA THR A 626 4.62 2.41 -27.16
C THR A 626 5.00 2.05 -28.58
N ALA A 627 4.80 0.78 -28.96
CA ALA A 627 4.84 0.30 -30.33
C ALA A 627 3.91 -0.91 -30.48
N VAL A 628 3.52 -1.24 -31.71
CA VAL A 628 2.68 -2.38 -32.04
C VAL A 628 3.26 -3.20 -33.20
N VAL A 629 2.92 -4.49 -33.26
CA VAL A 629 3.20 -5.35 -34.41
C VAL A 629 2.08 -6.37 -34.53
N GLY A 630 1.75 -6.77 -35.76
CA GLY A 630 0.82 -7.85 -36.02
C GLY A 630 1.47 -8.99 -36.80
N HIS A 631 0.78 -10.11 -36.92
CA HIS A 631 1.12 -11.17 -37.87
C HIS A 631 -0.03 -11.36 -38.86
N SER A 632 0.19 -11.07 -40.14
CA SER A 632 -0.84 -11.19 -41.19
C SER A 632 -2.14 -10.45 -40.84
N LEU A 633 -3.16 -11.16 -40.33
CA LEU A 633 -4.41 -10.55 -39.84
C LEU A 633 -4.15 -9.52 -38.73
N GLY A 634 -3.32 -9.85 -37.75
CA GLY A 634 -3.10 -8.99 -36.59
C GLY A 634 -2.51 -7.62 -36.95
N GLU A 635 -1.95 -7.45 -38.16
CA GLU A 635 -1.46 -6.14 -38.60
C GLU A 635 -2.61 -5.15 -38.88
N TYR A 636 -3.80 -5.65 -39.23
CA TYR A 636 -5.01 -4.82 -39.33
C TYR A 636 -5.46 -4.31 -37.96
N THR A 637 -5.47 -5.17 -36.93
CA THR A 637 -5.73 -4.74 -35.55
C THR A 637 -4.64 -3.80 -35.04
N ALA A 638 -3.37 -4.11 -35.32
CA ALA A 638 -2.23 -3.26 -34.97
C ALA A 638 -2.35 -1.88 -35.65
N ALA A 639 -2.75 -1.80 -36.91
CA ALA A 639 -2.97 -0.56 -37.64
C ALA A 639 -4.12 0.26 -37.06
N CYS A 640 -5.21 -0.40 -36.66
CA CYS A 640 -6.31 0.26 -35.96
C CYS A 640 -5.86 0.83 -34.59
N VAL A 641 -5.05 0.08 -33.85
CA VAL A 641 -4.45 0.52 -32.57
C VAL A 641 -3.25 1.48 -32.76
N ALA A 642 -2.77 1.65 -33.99
CA ALA A 642 -1.89 2.74 -34.40
C ALA A 642 -2.66 3.99 -34.88
N GLY A 643 -3.98 3.92 -35.02
CA GLY A 643 -4.83 5.01 -35.54
C GLY A 643 -4.79 5.19 -37.07
N ILE A 644 -4.19 4.24 -37.80
CA ILE A 644 -4.12 4.25 -39.28
C ILE A 644 -5.51 4.10 -39.90
N MET A 645 -6.39 3.28 -39.30
CA MET A 645 -7.75 3.00 -39.78
C MET A 645 -8.72 2.87 -38.59
N ASP A 646 -9.99 3.22 -38.78
CA ASP A 646 -10.99 3.10 -37.71
C ASP A 646 -11.50 1.65 -37.56
N LEU A 647 -12.08 1.31 -36.41
CA LEU A 647 -12.65 -0.03 -36.16
C LEU A 647 -13.77 -0.37 -37.16
N GLU A 648 -14.60 0.64 -37.43
CA GLU A 648 -15.70 0.62 -38.40
C GLU A 648 -15.23 0.38 -39.85
N ASP A 649 -13.99 0.75 -40.19
CA ASP A 649 -13.35 0.45 -41.49
C ASP A 649 -12.66 -0.93 -41.47
N MET A 650 -12.00 -1.26 -40.36
CA MET A 650 -11.12 -2.43 -40.21
C MET A 650 -11.90 -3.75 -40.22
N LEU A 651 -12.99 -3.86 -39.46
CA LEU A 651 -13.75 -5.12 -39.36
C LEU A 651 -14.42 -5.54 -40.69
N PRO A 652 -15.10 -4.65 -41.44
CA PRO A 652 -15.62 -4.99 -42.77
C PRO A 652 -14.52 -5.35 -43.77
N LEU A 653 -13.37 -4.66 -43.72
CA LEU A 653 -12.22 -4.97 -44.56
C LEU A 653 -11.61 -6.34 -44.24
N VAL A 654 -11.55 -6.72 -42.96
CA VAL A 654 -11.09 -8.06 -42.52
C VAL A 654 -12.05 -9.16 -42.97
N ALA A 655 -13.37 -8.92 -42.89
CA ALA A 655 -14.38 -9.87 -43.35
C ALA A 655 -14.36 -10.04 -44.89
N GLU A 656 -14.23 -8.93 -45.63
CA GLU A 656 -14.07 -8.96 -47.09
C GLU A 656 -12.75 -9.67 -47.49
N ARG A 657 -11.66 -9.43 -46.75
CA ARG A 657 -10.39 -10.15 -46.94
C ARG A 657 -10.54 -11.66 -46.71
N GLU A 658 -11.30 -12.10 -45.70
CA GLU A 658 -11.63 -13.53 -45.53
C GLU A 658 -12.45 -14.06 -46.71
N ARG A 659 -13.52 -13.38 -47.12
CA ARG A 659 -14.35 -13.74 -48.28
C ARG A 659 -13.52 -13.90 -49.55
N LEU A 660 -12.56 -13.02 -49.80
CA LEU A 660 -11.68 -13.07 -50.98
C LEU A 660 -10.65 -14.20 -50.89
N ILE A 661 -10.11 -14.49 -49.71
CA ILE A 661 -9.24 -15.67 -49.48
C ILE A 661 -10.01 -16.97 -49.72
N GLU A 662 -11.25 -17.10 -49.24
CA GLU A 662 -12.09 -18.29 -49.49
C GLU A 662 -12.51 -18.40 -50.96
N LYS A 663 -12.80 -17.27 -51.63
CA LYS A 663 -13.08 -17.21 -53.08
C LYS A 663 -11.89 -17.66 -53.94
N ALA A 664 -10.67 -17.32 -53.53
CA ALA A 664 -9.43 -17.79 -54.15
C ALA A 664 -9.12 -19.27 -53.82
N GLY A 665 -9.49 -19.73 -52.63
CA GLY A 665 -9.31 -21.10 -52.19
C GLY A 665 -7.83 -21.45 -51.93
N GLY A 666 -7.37 -22.57 -52.50
CA GLY A 666 -6.02 -23.08 -52.28
C GLY A 666 -5.81 -23.74 -50.91
N MET A 667 -4.56 -23.75 -50.43
CA MET A 667 -4.14 -24.27 -49.11
C MET A 667 -2.92 -23.50 -48.56
N THR A 668 -2.65 -23.67 -47.25
CA THR A 668 -1.48 -23.13 -46.54
C THR A 668 -0.84 -24.23 -45.68
N LEU A 669 0.50 -24.28 -45.66
CA LEU A 669 1.34 -25.33 -45.08
C LEU A 669 2.48 -24.69 -44.25
N SER A 670 2.59 -25.04 -42.97
CA SER A 670 3.77 -24.73 -42.16
C SER A 670 4.89 -25.72 -42.51
N VAL A 671 6.14 -25.26 -42.59
CA VAL A 671 7.30 -26.09 -42.96
C VAL A 671 8.47 -25.79 -42.02
N LEU A 672 9.13 -26.82 -41.49
CA LEU A 672 10.29 -26.68 -40.61
C LEU A 672 11.60 -26.50 -41.41
N LEU A 673 11.67 -25.38 -42.14
CA LEU A 673 12.85 -24.87 -42.84
C LEU A 673 13.05 -23.39 -42.54
N ASP A 674 14.29 -22.93 -42.63
CA ASP A 674 14.59 -21.49 -42.71
C ASP A 674 14.04 -20.88 -44.02
N GLY A 675 13.70 -19.59 -43.98
CA GLY A 675 13.06 -18.90 -45.10
C GLY A 675 13.92 -18.78 -46.36
N GLU A 676 15.23 -18.96 -46.23
CA GLU A 676 16.20 -18.97 -47.35
C GLU A 676 16.27 -20.37 -47.99
N ASP A 677 16.15 -21.44 -47.19
CA ASP A 677 16.29 -22.84 -47.62
C ASP A 677 15.00 -23.42 -48.26
N VAL A 678 13.86 -22.76 -48.12
CA VAL A 678 12.59 -23.22 -48.69
C VAL A 678 12.55 -23.12 -50.23
N GLY A 679 13.36 -22.24 -50.82
CA GLY A 679 13.33 -21.89 -52.25
C GLY A 679 13.40 -23.09 -53.21
N PRO A 680 14.36 -24.03 -53.06
CA PRO A 680 14.47 -25.24 -53.87
C PRO A 680 13.27 -26.20 -53.80
N HIS A 681 12.38 -26.05 -52.82
CA HIS A 681 11.20 -26.90 -52.63
C HIS A 681 9.89 -26.24 -53.11
N LEU A 682 9.92 -24.96 -53.53
CA LEU A 682 8.74 -24.28 -54.05
C LEU A 682 8.40 -24.77 -55.47
N VAL A 683 7.17 -25.25 -55.66
CA VAL A 683 6.65 -25.66 -56.97
C VAL A 683 5.79 -24.55 -57.61
N PRO A 684 5.63 -24.50 -58.94
CA PRO A 684 4.78 -23.50 -59.61
C PRO A 684 3.36 -23.49 -59.05
N GLY A 685 2.88 -22.32 -58.62
CA GLY A 685 1.59 -22.17 -57.93
C GLY A 685 1.70 -22.07 -56.40
N THR A 686 2.90 -22.15 -55.82
CA THR A 686 3.17 -21.86 -54.40
C THR A 686 3.87 -20.50 -54.18
N SER A 687 3.97 -20.06 -52.93
CA SER A 687 4.65 -18.84 -52.50
C SER A 687 5.07 -18.96 -51.02
N LEU A 688 6.23 -18.39 -50.67
CA LEU A 688 6.65 -18.23 -49.28
C LEU A 688 5.73 -17.20 -48.59
N ALA A 689 4.82 -17.69 -47.76
CA ALA A 689 3.77 -16.92 -47.10
C ALA A 689 4.30 -16.13 -45.89
N ALA A 690 5.18 -16.76 -45.09
CA ALA A 690 5.74 -16.14 -43.89
C ALA A 690 7.11 -16.73 -43.51
N VAL A 691 7.99 -15.89 -42.97
CA VAL A 691 9.23 -16.25 -42.28
C VAL A 691 9.05 -15.93 -40.80
N ASN A 692 8.78 -16.96 -40.00
CA ASN A 692 8.28 -16.82 -38.63
C ASN A 692 9.42 -16.80 -37.59
N ALA A 693 10.33 -17.78 -37.67
CA ALA A 693 11.47 -17.95 -36.78
C ALA A 693 12.61 -18.70 -37.53
N PRO A 694 13.82 -18.84 -36.96
CA PRO A 694 14.81 -19.77 -37.47
C PRO A 694 14.26 -21.20 -37.54
N GLY A 695 14.51 -21.90 -38.65
CA GLY A 695 13.98 -23.23 -38.92
C GLY A 695 12.44 -23.34 -39.04
N MET A 696 11.71 -22.22 -39.23
CA MET A 696 10.25 -22.26 -39.33
C MET A 696 9.67 -21.18 -40.27
N CYS A 697 9.11 -21.63 -41.38
CA CYS A 697 8.42 -20.81 -42.38
C CYS A 697 7.00 -21.33 -42.67
N THR A 698 6.29 -20.64 -43.55
CA THR A 698 4.96 -21.02 -44.02
C THR A 698 4.89 -20.81 -45.53
N VAL A 699 4.32 -21.77 -46.25
CA VAL A 699 4.16 -21.76 -47.70
C VAL A 699 2.68 -21.93 -48.04
N SER A 700 2.20 -21.29 -49.09
CA SER A 700 0.80 -21.31 -49.49
C SER A 700 0.67 -21.24 -51.01
N GLY A 701 -0.47 -21.67 -51.55
CA GLY A 701 -0.66 -21.77 -52.99
C GLY A 701 -1.94 -22.47 -53.40
N THR A 702 -2.04 -22.82 -54.69
CA THR A 702 -3.14 -23.66 -55.17
C THR A 702 -3.15 -25.01 -54.44
N ARG A 703 -4.33 -25.62 -54.33
CA ARG A 703 -4.52 -26.85 -53.55
C ARG A 703 -3.67 -27.99 -54.10
N GLU A 704 -3.56 -28.05 -55.41
CA GLU A 704 -2.82 -29.03 -56.19
C GLU A 704 -1.31 -28.87 -55.95
N ALA A 705 -0.80 -27.65 -56.07
CA ALA A 705 0.62 -27.33 -55.86
C ALA A 705 1.07 -27.56 -54.40
N ILE A 706 0.20 -27.27 -53.42
CA ILE A 706 0.50 -27.56 -52.01
C ILE A 706 0.46 -29.07 -51.71
N MET A 707 -0.41 -29.85 -52.34
CA MET A 707 -0.39 -31.32 -52.18
C MET A 707 0.82 -31.97 -52.88
N GLU A 708 1.27 -31.42 -54.01
CA GLU A 708 2.52 -31.83 -54.66
C GLU A 708 3.74 -31.52 -53.77
N MET A 709 3.82 -30.29 -53.23
CA MET A 709 4.89 -29.88 -52.34
C MET A 709 4.90 -30.65 -51.02
N GLU A 710 3.73 -30.90 -50.41
CA GLU A 710 3.62 -31.69 -49.17
C GLU A 710 4.16 -33.12 -49.38
N LYS A 711 3.83 -33.75 -50.51
CA LYS A 711 4.41 -35.04 -50.92
C LYS A 711 5.93 -34.95 -51.10
N HIS A 712 6.42 -33.94 -51.82
CA HIS A 712 7.86 -33.74 -52.04
C HIS A 712 8.65 -33.55 -50.73
N LEU A 713 8.12 -32.74 -49.79
CA LEU A 713 8.70 -32.54 -48.47
C LEU A 713 8.71 -33.86 -47.66
N THR A 714 7.65 -34.67 -47.76
CA THR A 714 7.58 -36.00 -47.13
C THR A 714 8.66 -36.94 -47.69
N GLU A 715 8.86 -36.93 -49.01
CA GLU A 715 9.88 -37.74 -49.70
C GLU A 715 11.33 -37.32 -49.33
N GLN A 716 11.53 -36.06 -48.91
CA GLN A 716 12.81 -35.58 -48.37
C GLN A 716 12.93 -35.66 -46.83
N GLY A 717 11.89 -36.10 -46.12
CA GLY A 717 11.89 -36.18 -44.65
C GLY A 717 11.84 -34.82 -43.94
N ILE A 718 11.24 -33.80 -44.57
CA ILE A 718 11.11 -32.45 -44.05
C ILE A 718 9.73 -32.27 -43.42
N ASP A 719 9.68 -32.03 -42.10
CA ASP A 719 8.45 -31.89 -41.34
C ASP A 719 7.57 -30.71 -41.80
N GLN A 720 6.30 -30.99 -42.05
CA GLN A 720 5.30 -30.04 -42.52
C GLN A 720 3.91 -30.26 -41.89
N HIS A 721 3.10 -29.21 -41.80
CA HIS A 721 1.75 -29.29 -41.21
C HIS A 721 0.78 -28.28 -41.83
N ARG A 722 -0.36 -28.74 -42.36
CA ARG A 722 -1.40 -27.88 -42.96
C ARG A 722 -2.01 -26.90 -41.94
N LEU A 723 -2.09 -25.61 -42.26
CA LEU A 723 -2.63 -24.60 -41.35
C LEU A 723 -4.15 -24.45 -41.47
N ARG A 724 -4.82 -24.21 -40.33
CA ARG A 724 -6.27 -23.99 -40.23
C ARG A 724 -6.64 -22.53 -40.49
N VAL A 725 -6.49 -22.13 -41.74
CA VAL A 725 -6.80 -20.80 -42.27
C VAL A 725 -7.78 -20.92 -43.45
N PRO A 726 -8.50 -19.85 -43.85
CA PRO A 726 -9.61 -19.95 -44.83
C PRO A 726 -9.18 -20.37 -46.25
N GLY A 727 -7.89 -20.24 -46.58
CA GLY A 727 -7.34 -20.59 -47.90
C GLY A 727 -5.83 -20.36 -47.98
N ALA A 728 -5.36 -20.01 -49.17
CA ALA A 728 -3.96 -19.71 -49.47
C ALA A 728 -3.61 -18.24 -49.20
N VAL A 729 -3.24 -17.91 -47.96
CA VAL A 729 -2.84 -16.54 -47.57
C VAL A 729 -1.46 -16.17 -48.12
N HIS A 730 -1.22 -14.92 -48.52
CA HIS A 730 0.10 -14.43 -48.97
C HIS A 730 0.69 -15.20 -50.16
N SER A 731 -0.12 -15.47 -51.20
CA SER A 731 0.28 -16.34 -52.33
C SER A 731 -0.19 -15.86 -53.70
N VAL A 732 0.42 -16.43 -54.75
CA VAL A 732 -0.05 -16.35 -56.15
C VAL A 732 -1.52 -16.73 -56.34
N ALA A 733 -2.11 -17.56 -55.47
CA ALA A 733 -3.52 -17.91 -55.59
C ALA A 733 -4.46 -16.73 -55.30
N LEU A 734 -3.97 -15.66 -54.64
CA LEU A 734 -4.73 -14.43 -54.39
C LEU A 734 -4.72 -13.45 -55.56
N ASP A 735 -3.83 -13.61 -56.55
CA ASP A 735 -3.72 -12.68 -57.69
C ASP A 735 -5.07 -12.40 -58.41
N PRO A 736 -5.98 -13.38 -58.60
CA PRO A 736 -7.31 -13.14 -59.20
C PRO A 736 -8.31 -12.32 -58.35
N VAL A 737 -8.01 -12.03 -57.07
CA VAL A 737 -8.91 -11.33 -56.14
C VAL A 737 -8.34 -10.03 -55.57
N LEU A 738 -7.10 -9.65 -55.94
CA LEU A 738 -6.47 -8.41 -55.44
C LEU A 738 -7.20 -7.14 -55.91
N ASP A 739 -7.88 -7.18 -57.05
CA ASP A 739 -8.64 -6.04 -57.59
C ASP A 739 -9.88 -5.74 -56.74
N GLU A 740 -10.62 -6.77 -56.29
CA GLU A 740 -11.71 -6.61 -55.31
C GLU A 740 -11.18 -6.07 -53.96
N LEU A 741 -10.05 -6.59 -53.47
CA LEU A 741 -9.43 -6.12 -52.22
C LEU A 741 -9.00 -4.65 -52.32
N ARG A 742 -8.43 -4.23 -53.45
CA ARG A 742 -8.07 -2.84 -53.73
C ARG A 742 -9.30 -1.93 -53.72
N ASP A 743 -10.40 -2.37 -54.30
CA ASP A 743 -11.66 -1.61 -54.32
C ASP A 743 -12.43 -1.64 -53.00
N ALA A 744 -12.08 -2.54 -52.07
CA ALA A 744 -12.42 -2.42 -50.66
C ALA A 744 -11.54 -1.36 -49.95
N LEU A 745 -10.22 -1.46 -50.09
CA LEU A 745 -9.24 -0.56 -49.46
C LEU A 745 -9.41 0.92 -49.85
N LYS A 746 -9.80 1.22 -51.09
CA LYS A 746 -10.13 2.59 -51.54
C LYS A 746 -11.27 3.27 -50.78
N LYS A 747 -12.06 2.53 -49.99
CA LYS A 747 -13.17 3.04 -49.19
C LYS A 747 -12.76 3.38 -47.75
N VAL A 748 -11.60 2.89 -47.31
CA VAL A 748 -11.08 3.03 -45.94
C VAL A 748 -10.27 4.31 -45.80
N THR A 749 -10.45 5.03 -44.68
CA THR A 749 -9.71 6.26 -44.40
C THR A 749 -8.37 5.94 -43.75
N LEU A 750 -7.34 5.69 -44.57
CA LEU A 750 -5.97 5.45 -44.13
C LEU A 750 -5.27 6.73 -43.65
N ARG A 751 -4.43 6.62 -42.60
CA ARG A 751 -3.79 7.74 -41.88
C ARG A 751 -2.35 7.42 -41.43
N GLU A 752 -1.62 8.45 -41.03
CA GLU A 752 -0.31 8.33 -40.36
C GLU A 752 -0.44 7.64 -38.99
N PRO A 753 0.45 6.69 -38.62
CA PRO A 753 0.43 6.02 -37.32
C PRO A 753 0.74 6.97 -36.15
N ALA A 754 -0.20 7.07 -35.22
CA ALA A 754 -0.02 7.73 -33.92
C ALA A 754 0.73 6.88 -32.88
N VAL A 755 0.85 5.56 -33.12
CA VAL A 755 1.72 4.64 -32.37
C VAL A 755 2.62 3.91 -33.38
N PRO A 756 3.96 3.88 -33.20
CA PRO A 756 4.87 3.18 -34.09
C PRO A 756 4.47 1.71 -34.35
N ILE A 757 4.49 1.31 -35.62
CA ILE A 757 4.14 -0.04 -36.08
C ILE A 757 5.21 -0.58 -37.03
N VAL A 758 5.56 -1.86 -36.90
CA VAL A 758 6.55 -2.56 -37.76
C VAL A 758 5.79 -3.39 -38.78
N SER A 759 6.07 -3.22 -40.08
CA SER A 759 5.27 -3.83 -41.16
C SER A 759 5.76 -5.22 -41.55
N ASN A 760 4.82 -6.14 -41.74
CA ASN A 760 5.10 -7.51 -42.18
C ASN A 760 5.68 -7.56 -43.60
N LEU A 761 5.44 -6.54 -44.43
CA LEU A 761 5.92 -6.49 -45.81
C LEU A 761 7.40 -6.08 -45.91
N THR A 762 7.89 -5.25 -44.97
CA THR A 762 9.26 -4.71 -44.97
C THR A 762 10.18 -5.34 -43.94
N GLY A 763 9.64 -5.84 -42.81
CA GLY A 763 10.45 -6.22 -41.65
C GLY A 763 10.86 -5.04 -40.75
N ASP A 764 10.52 -3.82 -41.15
CA ASP A 764 10.99 -2.54 -40.58
C ASP A 764 9.79 -1.62 -40.26
N TRP A 765 10.03 -0.51 -39.58
CA TRP A 765 9.03 0.50 -39.23
C TRP A 765 8.24 0.99 -40.46
N LEU A 766 6.90 1.02 -40.33
CA LEU A 766 6.00 1.48 -41.38
C LEU A 766 6.04 3.02 -41.46
N THR A 767 6.33 3.56 -42.65
CA THR A 767 6.33 5.02 -42.86
C THR A 767 4.91 5.58 -43.01
N ALA A 768 4.74 6.88 -42.78
CA ALA A 768 3.45 7.56 -42.92
C ALA A 768 2.86 7.43 -44.34
N GLU A 769 3.72 7.49 -45.36
CA GLU A 769 3.34 7.35 -46.77
C GLU A 769 2.89 5.93 -47.09
N ALA A 770 3.57 4.93 -46.53
CA ALA A 770 3.22 3.52 -46.71
C ALA A 770 1.93 3.14 -45.96
N ALA A 771 1.73 3.65 -44.74
CA ALA A 771 0.49 3.48 -43.99
C ALA A 771 -0.73 4.04 -44.74
N GLY A 772 -0.55 5.20 -45.39
CA GLY A 772 -1.58 5.89 -46.18
C GLY A 772 -1.83 5.33 -47.59
N ASP A 773 -1.03 4.38 -48.09
CA ASP A 773 -1.16 3.81 -49.45
C ASP A 773 -2.04 2.55 -49.47
N PRO A 774 -3.21 2.55 -50.14
CA PRO A 774 -4.00 1.32 -50.36
C PRO A 774 -3.19 0.19 -51.02
N GLU A 775 -2.24 0.49 -51.91
CA GLU A 775 -1.42 -0.56 -52.52
C GLU A 775 -0.44 -1.18 -51.53
N HIS A 776 -0.06 -0.53 -50.42
CA HIS A 776 0.69 -1.18 -49.34
C HIS A 776 -0.12 -2.34 -48.76
N TRP A 777 -1.40 -2.12 -48.47
CA TRP A 777 -2.29 -3.12 -47.87
C TRP A 777 -2.66 -4.26 -48.84
N VAL A 778 -2.75 -3.97 -50.15
CA VAL A 778 -2.82 -5.00 -51.21
C VAL A 778 -1.53 -5.84 -51.24
N LYS A 779 -0.35 -5.20 -51.31
CA LYS A 779 0.95 -5.88 -51.31
C LYS A 779 1.16 -6.69 -50.02
N HIS A 780 0.74 -6.18 -48.87
CA HIS A 780 0.79 -6.88 -47.57
C HIS A 780 -0.02 -8.19 -47.60
N THR A 781 -1.24 -8.18 -48.15
CA THR A 781 -2.06 -9.41 -48.25
C THR A 781 -1.51 -10.44 -49.26
N ARG A 782 -0.68 -9.99 -50.20
CA ARG A 782 -0.13 -10.82 -51.28
C ARG A 782 1.31 -11.30 -51.07
N GLY A 783 2.13 -10.52 -50.36
CA GLY A 783 3.56 -10.72 -50.16
C GLY A 783 3.90 -11.46 -48.87
N THR A 784 5.16 -11.89 -48.76
CA THR A 784 5.69 -12.65 -47.61
C THR A 784 5.68 -11.84 -46.33
N VAL A 785 5.13 -12.42 -45.26
CA VAL A 785 5.19 -11.91 -43.89
C VAL A 785 6.61 -12.12 -43.31
N ARG A 786 7.38 -11.03 -43.20
CA ARG A 786 8.75 -10.97 -42.65
C ARG A 786 8.78 -10.91 -41.12
N PHE A 787 7.97 -11.72 -40.44
CA PHE A 787 7.74 -11.54 -39.00
C PHE A 787 9.01 -11.71 -38.15
N ARG A 788 9.94 -12.60 -38.55
CA ARG A 788 11.28 -12.72 -37.94
C ARG A 788 12.04 -11.39 -37.94
N GLU A 789 12.05 -10.67 -39.06
CA GLU A 789 12.70 -9.36 -39.21
C GLU A 789 11.97 -8.32 -38.34
N CYS A 790 10.64 -8.35 -38.30
CA CYS A 790 9.84 -7.46 -37.46
C CYS A 790 10.21 -7.58 -35.96
N LEU A 791 10.45 -8.82 -35.48
CA LEU A 791 10.91 -9.07 -34.11
C LEU A 791 12.35 -8.60 -33.86
N GLN A 792 13.21 -8.58 -34.88
CA GLN A 792 14.59 -8.09 -34.78
C GLN A 792 14.61 -6.56 -34.70
N THR A 793 13.82 -5.87 -35.53
CA THR A 793 13.60 -4.42 -35.48
C THR A 793 13.08 -3.99 -34.11
N LEU A 794 12.04 -4.65 -33.61
CA LEU A 794 11.55 -4.42 -32.24
C LEU A 794 12.64 -4.69 -31.18
N ALA A 795 13.41 -5.78 -31.27
CA ALA A 795 14.44 -6.08 -30.28
C ALA A 795 15.58 -5.05 -30.23
N ALA A 796 15.84 -4.33 -31.32
CA ALA A 796 16.88 -3.31 -31.41
C ALA A 796 16.48 -2.01 -30.70
N ASP A 797 15.32 -1.44 -31.04
CA ASP A 797 14.84 -0.17 -30.47
C ASP A 797 14.10 -0.36 -29.13
N HIS A 798 13.54 -1.55 -28.91
CA HIS A 798 12.65 -1.89 -27.79
C HIS A 798 13.02 -3.24 -27.16
N PRO A 799 14.07 -3.30 -26.29
CA PRO A 799 14.39 -4.46 -25.45
C PRO A 799 13.38 -4.62 -24.29
N LEU A 800 12.09 -4.62 -24.62
CA LEU A 800 10.96 -4.42 -23.72
C LEU A 800 10.14 -5.71 -23.55
N PRO A 801 9.37 -5.83 -22.45
CA PRO A 801 8.37 -6.90 -22.33
C PRO A 801 7.26 -6.72 -23.38
N CYS A 802 7.22 -7.65 -24.35
CA CYS A 802 6.15 -7.72 -25.33
C CYS A 802 4.93 -8.46 -24.78
N TRP A 803 3.73 -7.98 -25.10
CA TRP A 803 2.46 -8.53 -24.64
C TRP A 803 1.57 -8.93 -25.82
N ARG A 804 0.58 -9.80 -25.59
CA ARG A 804 -0.23 -10.42 -26.64
C ARG A 804 -1.73 -10.26 -26.37
N PRO A 805 -2.34 -9.13 -26.80
CA PRO A 805 -3.79 -9.02 -26.88
C PRO A 805 -4.25 -9.92 -28.03
N GLY A 806 -4.75 -11.12 -27.70
CA GLY A 806 -5.30 -12.06 -28.67
C GLY A 806 -5.48 -13.48 -28.12
N PRO A 807 -6.27 -14.33 -28.81
CA PRO A 807 -6.50 -15.71 -28.42
C PRO A 807 -5.20 -16.54 -28.46
N ALA A 808 -5.01 -17.40 -27.46
CA ALA A 808 -3.69 -17.97 -27.12
C ALA A 808 -3.21 -19.16 -27.97
N VAL A 809 -4.06 -19.72 -28.84
CA VAL A 809 -3.86 -21.06 -29.39
C VAL A 809 -2.96 -21.02 -30.62
N GLY A 810 -1.71 -21.49 -30.48
CA GLY A 810 -0.80 -21.74 -31.62
C GLY A 810 0.61 -21.15 -31.50
N TRP A 811 0.81 -20.17 -30.62
CA TRP A 811 2.11 -19.47 -30.51
C TRP A 811 3.08 -20.08 -29.48
N SER A 812 2.68 -21.13 -28.77
CA SER A 812 3.52 -21.80 -27.76
C SER A 812 4.46 -22.87 -28.33
N SER A 813 4.42 -23.12 -29.64
CA SER A 813 5.30 -24.05 -30.36
C SER A 813 6.49 -23.37 -31.02
N TRP A 814 6.52 -22.04 -31.07
CA TRP A 814 7.57 -21.26 -31.74
C TRP A 814 8.89 -21.30 -30.93
N PRO A 815 9.95 -21.97 -31.40
CA PRO A 815 11.25 -21.92 -30.76
C PRO A 815 11.95 -20.61 -31.13
N ASN A 816 12.81 -20.11 -30.25
CA ASN A 816 13.82 -19.09 -30.58
C ASN A 816 13.28 -17.78 -31.21
N ILE A 817 12.44 -17.05 -30.47
CA ILE A 817 12.54 -15.58 -30.52
C ILE A 817 13.91 -15.23 -29.88
N PRO A 818 14.71 -14.30 -30.43
CA PRO A 818 16.07 -14.03 -29.94
C PRO A 818 16.16 -13.77 -28.44
N SER A 819 17.22 -14.30 -27.82
CA SER A 819 17.39 -14.52 -26.37
C SER A 819 17.53 -13.26 -25.49
N GLY A 820 17.17 -12.08 -26.00
CA GLY A 820 17.11 -10.81 -25.27
C GLY A 820 15.70 -10.37 -24.84
N LEU A 821 14.63 -10.94 -25.42
CA LEU A 821 13.25 -10.53 -25.12
C LEU A 821 12.56 -11.49 -24.11
N PRO A 822 12.00 -10.98 -23.00
CA PRO A 822 11.21 -11.79 -22.07
C PRO A 822 9.77 -11.96 -22.57
N HIS A 823 9.31 -13.20 -22.75
CA HIS A 823 7.98 -13.51 -23.30
C HIS A 823 7.02 -14.09 -22.26
N ARG A 824 5.74 -13.73 -22.37
CA ARG A 824 4.63 -14.28 -21.56
C ARG A 824 3.40 -14.55 -22.46
N PRO A 825 2.79 -15.75 -22.42
CA PRO A 825 1.62 -16.10 -23.24
C PRO A 825 0.29 -15.71 -22.58
N SER A 826 -0.77 -15.63 -23.38
CA SER A 826 -2.18 -15.60 -22.94
C SER A 826 -2.69 -17.03 -22.58
N PRO A 827 -3.86 -17.22 -21.92
CA PRO A 827 -4.17 -18.47 -21.21
C PRO A 827 -4.53 -19.65 -22.13
N ARG A 828 -4.06 -20.85 -21.76
CA ARG A 828 -4.27 -22.11 -22.50
C ARG A 828 -5.68 -22.67 -22.34
N SER A 829 -6.26 -23.19 -23.43
CA SER A 829 -7.33 -24.19 -23.37
C SER A 829 -6.75 -25.58 -23.01
N GLY A 830 -7.19 -26.19 -21.90
CA GLY A 830 -6.99 -27.64 -21.65
C GLY A 830 -6.23 -28.07 -20.38
N THR A 831 -5.93 -27.17 -19.44
CA THR A 831 -5.51 -27.58 -18.08
C THR A 831 -6.73 -27.86 -17.20
N PRO A 832 -6.80 -28.96 -16.42
CA PRO A 832 -7.93 -29.25 -15.54
C PRO A 832 -8.11 -28.29 -14.34
N THR A 833 -7.17 -27.36 -14.12
CA THR A 833 -7.22 -26.33 -13.08
C THR A 833 -7.61 -24.98 -13.65
N GLY A 834 -8.38 -24.19 -12.88
CA GLY A 834 -9.09 -22.98 -13.31
C GLY A 834 -8.21 -21.78 -13.64
N ASN A 835 -7.52 -21.80 -14.78
CA ASN A 835 -6.74 -20.67 -15.27
C ASN A 835 -7.65 -19.57 -15.86
N SER A 836 -8.22 -18.73 -14.98
CA SER A 836 -9.01 -17.57 -15.36
C SER A 836 -8.21 -16.56 -16.21
N PRO A 837 -8.87 -15.75 -17.07
CA PRO A 837 -8.22 -14.64 -17.78
C PRO A 837 -7.53 -13.65 -16.84
N THR A 838 -8.10 -13.40 -15.66
CA THR A 838 -7.50 -12.59 -14.59
C THR A 838 -6.09 -13.09 -14.23
N ARG A 839 -5.90 -14.42 -14.18
CA ARG A 839 -4.61 -15.04 -13.86
C ARG A 839 -3.51 -14.76 -14.88
N ALA A 840 -3.87 -14.54 -16.15
CA ALA A 840 -2.94 -14.25 -17.23
C ALA A 840 -2.72 -12.74 -17.47
N TYR A 841 -3.81 -11.94 -17.48
CA TYR A 841 -3.76 -10.53 -17.90
C TYR A 841 -3.52 -9.54 -16.76
N CYS A 842 -3.92 -9.83 -15.52
CA CYS A 842 -3.88 -8.84 -14.42
C CYS A 842 -2.62 -8.97 -13.54
N SER A 843 -2.07 -10.17 -13.41
CA SER A 843 -0.90 -10.47 -12.55
C SER A 843 0.46 -10.20 -13.20
N THR A 844 0.52 -10.30 -14.54
CA THR A 844 1.76 -10.22 -15.30
C THR A 844 2.28 -8.79 -15.58
N PRO A 845 1.46 -7.71 -15.66
CA PRO A 845 1.97 -6.37 -15.94
C PRO A 845 2.76 -5.78 -14.78
N TRP A 846 2.17 -5.70 -13.58
CA TRP A 846 2.68 -4.86 -12.49
C TRP A 846 4.10 -5.20 -11.98
N PRO A 847 4.54 -6.47 -11.87
CA PRO A 847 5.93 -6.79 -11.49
C PRO A 847 6.97 -6.35 -12.53
N CYS A 848 6.55 -5.90 -13.72
CA CYS A 848 7.45 -5.57 -14.83
C CYS A 848 7.24 -4.16 -15.40
N CYS A 849 6.01 -3.64 -15.41
CA CYS A 849 5.56 -2.48 -16.17
C CYS A 849 4.58 -1.60 -15.37
N GLY A 850 4.83 -0.28 -15.33
CA GLY A 850 3.85 0.74 -14.93
C GLY A 850 3.25 0.69 -13.51
N ARG A 851 2.15 1.43 -13.36
CA ARG A 851 1.14 1.34 -12.28
C ARG A 851 -0.23 1.26 -12.96
N PRO A 852 -0.88 0.08 -13.02
CA PRO A 852 -2.24 -0.04 -13.53
C PRO A 852 -3.25 0.77 -12.73
N ALA A 853 -4.36 1.16 -13.37
CA ALA A 853 -5.46 1.87 -12.72
C ALA A 853 -6.32 0.89 -11.88
N TRP A 854 -5.82 0.45 -10.73
CA TRP A 854 -6.45 -0.62 -9.92
C TRP A 854 -7.93 -0.39 -9.58
N ARG A 855 -8.34 0.85 -9.30
CA ARG A 855 -9.76 1.22 -9.09
C ARG A 855 -10.68 0.95 -10.31
N SER A 856 -10.13 0.66 -11.49
CA SER A 856 -10.87 0.19 -12.68
C SER A 856 -10.82 -1.34 -12.86
N ILE A 857 -9.81 -2.01 -12.32
CA ILE A 857 -9.66 -3.48 -12.37
C ILE A 857 -10.63 -4.16 -11.40
N GLY A 858 -10.83 -3.56 -10.22
CA GLY A 858 -11.74 -4.09 -9.19
C GLY A 858 -13.24 -3.78 -9.37
N ARG A 859 -13.64 -2.98 -10.37
CA ARG A 859 -15.05 -2.67 -10.63
C ARG A 859 -15.72 -3.81 -11.42
N ARG A 860 -16.48 -4.64 -10.71
CA ARG A 860 -17.37 -5.68 -11.28
C ARG A 860 -18.84 -5.38 -10.96
N PRO A 861 -19.80 -5.85 -11.78
CA PRO A 861 -21.23 -5.70 -11.47
C PRO A 861 -21.58 -6.24 -10.08
N GLY A 862 -22.36 -5.48 -9.31
CA GLY A 862 -22.80 -5.86 -7.96
C GLY A 862 -21.89 -5.42 -6.80
N ARG A 863 -20.65 -5.00 -7.06
CA ARG A 863 -19.72 -4.58 -5.99
C ARG A 863 -19.82 -3.10 -5.60
N ASP A 864 -20.28 -2.26 -6.52
CA ASP A 864 -20.55 -0.84 -6.26
C ASP A 864 -21.90 -0.67 -5.53
N GLY A 865 -21.84 -0.34 -4.23
CA GLY A 865 -22.98 0.23 -3.50
C GLY A 865 -23.31 1.66 -3.97
N PRO A 866 -24.29 2.35 -3.34
CA PRO A 866 -24.64 3.72 -3.72
C PRO A 866 -23.52 4.71 -3.38
N ALA A 867 -22.57 4.87 -4.30
CA ALA A 867 -21.42 5.74 -4.14
C ALA A 867 -21.85 7.21 -4.04
N GLY A 868 -21.59 7.83 -2.88
CA GLY A 868 -21.58 9.28 -2.77
C GLY A 868 -20.53 9.90 -3.70
N PRO A 869 -20.66 11.19 -4.06
CA PRO A 869 -19.72 11.85 -4.96
C PRO A 869 -18.37 12.11 -4.28
N SER A 870 -17.49 11.11 -4.30
CA SER A 870 -16.11 11.17 -3.81
C SER A 870 -15.39 12.37 -4.43
N ARG A 871 -14.84 13.26 -3.61
CA ARG A 871 -14.35 14.58 -4.06
C ARG A 871 -12.97 14.61 -4.71
N CYS A 872 -12.39 13.48 -5.09
CA CYS A 872 -11.32 13.47 -6.10
C CYS A 872 -11.93 13.88 -7.45
N PRO A 873 -11.62 15.06 -8.01
CA PRO A 873 -12.14 15.43 -9.32
C PRO A 873 -11.47 14.58 -10.40
N ASP A 874 -12.24 13.68 -11.00
CA ASP A 874 -11.90 13.09 -12.29
C ASP A 874 -11.48 14.22 -13.23
N THR A 875 -10.28 14.13 -13.80
CA THR A 875 -9.78 15.16 -14.72
C THR A 875 -10.80 15.37 -15.84
N ARG A 876 -11.38 16.57 -15.94
CA ARG A 876 -12.56 16.86 -16.79
C ARG A 876 -12.27 16.71 -18.29
N SER A 877 -12.20 15.46 -18.75
CA SER A 877 -12.48 15.10 -20.12
C SER A 877 -13.98 14.80 -20.22
N SER A 878 -14.69 15.57 -21.03
CA SER A 878 -16.10 15.31 -21.32
C SER A 878 -16.22 13.99 -22.06
N ALA A 879 -17.09 13.09 -21.60
CA ALA A 879 -17.34 11.79 -22.22
C ALA A 879 -18.06 11.93 -23.58
N SER A 880 -17.30 12.26 -24.63
CA SER A 880 -17.68 12.11 -26.03
C SER A 880 -16.86 10.98 -26.66
N ALA A 881 -17.52 9.93 -27.13
CA ALA A 881 -16.88 8.73 -27.65
C ALA A 881 -16.25 8.94 -29.04
N SER A 882 -15.09 9.59 -29.10
CA SER A 882 -14.27 9.75 -30.31
C SER A 882 -12.78 9.97 -29.94
N GLY A 883 -12.18 8.98 -29.28
CA GLY A 883 -10.85 9.08 -28.65
C GLY A 883 -9.63 8.88 -29.55
N TRP A 884 -9.81 8.74 -30.87
CA TRP A 884 -8.77 8.39 -31.84
C TRP A 884 -8.70 9.38 -33.03
N SER A 885 -8.79 10.69 -32.78
CA SER A 885 -8.62 11.71 -33.82
C SER A 885 -7.80 12.91 -33.34
N ALA A 886 -6.62 13.11 -33.93
CA ALA A 886 -5.80 14.31 -33.67
C ALA A 886 -6.38 15.52 -34.42
N ARG A 887 -6.68 16.62 -33.72
CA ARG A 887 -7.03 17.90 -34.36
C ARG A 887 -5.77 18.70 -34.64
N SER A 888 -5.34 18.74 -35.90
CA SER A 888 -4.31 19.66 -36.36
C SER A 888 -4.91 21.01 -36.75
N SER A 889 -4.34 22.10 -36.24
CA SER A 889 -4.55 23.43 -36.80
C SER A 889 -3.37 24.34 -36.45
N ARG A 890 -2.47 24.56 -37.41
CA ARG A 890 -1.43 25.60 -37.32
C ARG A 890 -2.03 26.93 -37.77
N GLN A 891 -1.95 27.97 -36.94
CA GLN A 891 -1.93 29.36 -37.42
C GLN A 891 -0.89 30.17 -36.64
N THR A 892 -0.03 30.87 -37.38
CA THR A 892 0.98 31.79 -36.85
C THR A 892 0.43 33.22 -36.75
N PRO A 893 1.02 34.09 -35.90
CA PRO A 893 0.38 35.34 -35.49
C PRO A 893 0.70 36.54 -36.40
N PRO A 894 -0.20 37.54 -36.47
CA PRO A 894 0.15 38.93 -36.78
C PRO A 894 0.52 39.71 -35.51
N SER A 895 1.20 40.84 -35.66
CA SER A 895 1.68 41.70 -34.58
C SER A 895 0.92 43.03 -34.48
N GLY A 896 0.92 43.64 -33.29
CA GLY A 896 0.91 45.11 -33.18
C GLY A 896 -0.21 45.79 -32.36
N GLY A 897 0.20 46.44 -31.26
CA GLY A 897 -0.34 47.75 -30.84
C GLY A 897 -1.52 47.80 -29.86
N GLY A 898 -1.51 48.85 -29.00
CA GLY A 898 -2.74 49.44 -28.45
C GLY A 898 -3.11 49.17 -26.98
N LEU A 899 -2.51 49.92 -26.05
CA LEU A 899 -3.23 50.41 -24.85
C LEU A 899 -4.17 51.58 -25.28
N PRO A 900 -5.28 51.92 -24.56
CA PRO A 900 -5.30 52.06 -23.10
C PRO A 900 -6.62 51.77 -22.32
N ASN A 901 -6.45 51.70 -20.99
CA ASN A 901 -7.36 52.09 -19.89
C ASN A 901 -8.88 52.31 -20.16
N ARG A 902 -9.74 51.64 -19.36
CA ARG A 902 -10.47 52.26 -18.21
C ARG A 902 -11.46 51.30 -17.49
N CYS A 903 -11.89 51.77 -16.31
CA CYS A 903 -13.06 51.40 -15.50
C CYS A 903 -12.87 50.36 -14.37
N SER A 904 -13.30 50.79 -13.18
CA SER A 904 -13.32 50.06 -11.91
C SER A 904 -14.77 49.70 -11.53
N PRO A 905 -15.01 48.73 -10.62
CA PRO A 905 -16.36 48.37 -10.18
C PRO A 905 -17.02 49.46 -9.29
N PRO A 906 -18.36 49.45 -9.14
CA PRO A 906 -19.09 50.36 -8.26
C PRO A 906 -18.91 50.01 -6.77
N ALA A 907 -19.29 50.94 -5.89
CA ALA A 907 -19.16 50.84 -4.43
C ALA A 907 -20.40 51.42 -3.70
N CYS A 908 -20.33 51.46 -2.35
CA CYS A 908 -21.35 51.89 -1.37
C CYS A 908 -22.41 50.80 -1.07
N GLY A 909 -22.73 50.45 0.19
CA GLY A 909 -22.07 50.74 1.48
C GLY A 909 -22.89 51.62 2.44
N ALA A 910 -22.82 51.30 3.75
CA ALA A 910 -23.30 52.15 4.84
C ALA A 910 -22.62 51.78 6.18
N ALA A 911 -22.31 52.78 7.00
CA ALA A 911 -21.93 52.67 8.41
C ALA A 911 -22.50 53.89 9.16
N PRO A 912 -22.61 53.83 10.50
CA PRO A 912 -22.05 54.90 11.32
C PRO A 912 -21.37 54.37 12.61
N ALA A 913 -20.14 54.79 12.95
CA ALA A 913 -19.82 55.90 13.89
C ALA A 913 -19.97 55.54 15.38
N TYR A 914 -19.19 56.01 16.37
CA TYR A 914 -17.86 56.65 16.55
C TYR A 914 -17.59 56.50 18.09
N ARG A 915 -16.39 56.56 18.71
CA ARG A 915 -15.50 57.73 18.93
C ARG A 915 -14.26 57.35 19.78
N THR A 916 -13.37 58.32 20.01
CA THR A 916 -11.98 58.16 20.50
C THR A 916 -11.71 58.77 21.89
N GLY A 917 -10.63 58.35 22.60
CA GLY A 917 -10.12 59.09 23.77
C GLY A 917 -8.80 58.60 24.41
N THR A 918 -7.76 59.44 24.36
CA THR A 918 -6.49 59.49 25.15
C THR A 918 -5.96 60.96 25.05
N PRO A 919 -4.95 61.45 25.81
CA PRO A 919 -3.95 60.78 26.67
C PRO A 919 -3.74 61.42 28.08
N ASP A 920 -2.76 60.95 28.87
CA ASP A 920 -1.82 61.85 29.59
C ASP A 920 -0.53 61.18 30.17
N ARG A 921 0.47 62.00 30.57
CA ARG A 921 1.80 61.65 31.19
C ARG A 921 2.50 62.98 31.64
N PRO A 922 3.72 63.06 32.28
CA PRO A 922 4.70 62.08 32.82
C PRO A 922 5.11 62.49 34.29
N PRO A 923 6.39 62.65 34.77
CA PRO A 923 7.71 62.01 34.52
C PRO A 923 8.56 61.64 35.78
N ARG A 924 9.60 60.79 35.63
CA ARG A 924 11.04 61.07 35.97
C ARG A 924 11.99 59.91 35.54
N ARG A 925 13.29 59.98 35.91
CA ARG A 925 14.50 59.42 35.23
C ARG A 925 15.65 59.23 36.27
N PRO A 926 16.88 58.75 35.93
CA PRO A 926 17.36 57.84 34.85
C PRO A 926 18.42 56.78 35.31
N GLY A 927 18.95 55.96 34.38
CA GLY A 927 20.21 55.21 34.55
C GLY A 927 20.79 54.64 33.23
N ARG A 928 22.10 54.83 32.97
CA ARG A 928 22.94 54.35 31.83
C ARG A 928 24.43 54.58 32.18
N PRO A 929 25.46 53.99 31.52
CA PRO A 929 25.71 53.93 30.06
C PRO A 929 26.15 52.50 29.59
N SER A 930 26.82 52.21 28.45
CA SER A 930 27.56 53.01 27.44
C SER A 930 27.66 52.34 26.04
N SER A 931 28.09 53.13 25.04
CA SER A 931 28.64 52.69 23.71
C SER A 931 27.63 52.12 22.69
N CYS A 932 28.02 51.52 21.55
CA CYS A 932 28.63 52.07 20.30
C CYS A 932 28.62 50.98 19.18
N TRP A 933 28.68 51.22 17.86
CA TRP A 933 28.54 52.44 17.02
C TRP A 933 28.10 52.10 15.57
N SER A 934 28.02 53.14 14.72
CA SER A 934 28.03 53.20 13.23
C SER A 934 27.87 51.98 12.31
N ALA A 935 27.11 52.16 11.22
CA ALA A 935 27.14 51.37 9.97
C ALA A 935 27.29 52.30 8.74
N PRO A 936 27.68 51.76 7.56
CA PRO A 936 27.22 52.30 6.28
C PRO A 936 26.58 51.23 5.36
N ARG A 937 25.85 51.69 4.33
CA ARG A 937 25.21 50.83 3.31
C ARG A 937 26.14 50.57 2.12
N GLN A 938 25.97 49.43 1.45
CA GLN A 938 26.12 49.33 -0.01
C GLN A 938 25.21 48.23 -0.60
N THR A 939 25.03 48.24 -1.93
CA THR A 939 24.00 47.51 -2.68
C THR A 939 24.52 46.23 -3.33
N LEU A 940 23.66 45.21 -3.48
CA LEU A 940 23.93 43.99 -4.27
C LEU A 940 22.86 43.75 -5.36
N PRO A 941 23.25 43.30 -6.57
CA PRO A 941 22.34 42.87 -7.64
C PRO A 941 21.93 41.38 -7.49
N PRO A 942 20.91 40.90 -8.23
CA PRO A 942 20.41 39.52 -8.10
C PRO A 942 21.30 38.46 -8.78
N PRO A 943 21.26 37.20 -8.32
CA PRO A 943 22.02 36.11 -8.93
C PRO A 943 21.44 35.66 -10.28
N ARG A 944 22.32 35.24 -11.21
CA ARG A 944 21.97 34.49 -12.42
C ARG A 944 22.44 33.04 -12.31
N SER A 945 21.66 32.14 -12.91
CA SER A 945 21.95 30.72 -13.08
C SER A 945 23.28 30.44 -13.82
N TRP A 946 24.05 29.46 -13.34
CA TRP A 946 25.11 28.78 -14.09
C TRP A 946 25.13 27.28 -13.76
N ALA A 947 25.66 26.48 -14.68
CA ALA A 947 25.74 25.02 -14.58
C ALA A 947 27.12 24.49 -15.05
N SER A 948 27.34 23.20 -14.81
CA SER A 948 28.39 22.33 -15.39
C SER A 948 29.89 22.63 -15.16
N ALA A 949 30.51 21.77 -14.34
CA ALA A 949 31.66 20.90 -14.65
C ALA A 949 33.08 21.44 -14.94
N SER A 950 34.05 20.96 -14.14
CA SER A 950 35.40 20.49 -14.53
C SER A 950 36.02 19.77 -13.29
N THR A 951 36.39 18.48 -13.29
CA THR A 951 37.47 17.72 -13.99
C THR A 951 38.90 18.12 -13.64
N TRP A 952 39.65 17.24 -12.97
CA TRP A 952 41.14 17.22 -12.94
C TRP A 952 41.65 15.77 -12.84
N SER A 953 42.79 15.45 -13.47
CA SER A 953 43.42 14.10 -13.48
C SER A 953 44.90 14.18 -13.88
N PRO A 954 45.73 13.24 -13.41
CA PRO A 954 46.80 12.64 -14.22
C PRO A 954 46.83 11.09 -14.06
N SER A 955 46.77 10.28 -15.13
CA SER A 955 47.89 9.78 -15.96
C SER A 955 48.88 8.83 -15.22
N ALA A 956 49.33 7.67 -15.74
CA ALA A 956 49.23 7.12 -17.09
C ALA A 956 49.27 5.55 -17.12
N SER A 957 49.14 4.97 -18.31
CA SER A 957 49.08 3.53 -18.66
C SER A 957 50.45 3.04 -19.27
N PRO A 958 50.68 1.83 -19.87
CA PRO A 958 49.70 0.86 -20.40
C PRO A 958 50.07 -0.68 -20.47
N ARG A 959 49.17 -1.44 -21.13
CA ARG A 959 49.34 -2.69 -21.95
C ARG A 959 49.32 -4.12 -21.31
N ARG A 960 48.21 -4.81 -21.68
CA ARG A 960 48.10 -6.14 -22.34
C ARG A 960 47.98 -7.48 -21.55
N SER A 961 47.01 -8.27 -22.05
CA SER A 961 46.92 -9.74 -22.19
C SER A 961 47.02 -10.69 -20.97
N ALA A 962 45.84 -11.11 -20.50
CA ALA A 962 45.28 -12.48 -20.60
C ALA A 962 46.08 -13.75 -20.18
N THR A 963 45.27 -14.72 -19.69
CA THR A 963 45.43 -16.20 -19.72
C THR A 963 46.08 -16.93 -18.51
N ARG A 964 45.23 -17.77 -17.86
CA ARG A 964 45.50 -19.09 -17.21
C ARG A 964 46.74 -19.34 -16.32
N ALA A 965 46.45 -19.47 -15.02
CA ALA A 965 46.49 -20.72 -14.23
C ALA A 965 47.81 -21.39 -13.74
N ARG A 966 47.75 -21.71 -12.42
CA ARG A 966 48.34 -22.86 -11.67
C ARG A 966 49.84 -22.90 -11.31
N THR A 967 50.04 -23.48 -10.10
CA THR A 967 51.25 -24.11 -9.51
C THR A 967 52.52 -23.25 -9.36
N ALA A 968 53.10 -22.97 -8.17
CA ALA A 968 53.27 -23.64 -6.87
C ALA A 968 54.63 -24.38 -6.69
N THR A 969 54.99 -24.65 -5.42
CA THR A 969 56.30 -25.15 -4.89
C THR A 969 57.38 -24.06 -4.83
N ASN A 970 58.39 -23.98 -3.95
CA ASN A 970 58.85 -24.56 -2.66
C ASN A 970 60.31 -24.00 -2.51
N SER A 971 61.02 -23.97 -1.37
CA SER A 971 60.77 -24.39 0.02
C SER A 971 61.73 -23.74 1.03
N THR A 972 61.26 -23.70 2.28
CA THR A 972 61.94 -23.90 3.59
C THR A 972 63.22 -24.78 3.59
N PRO A 973 64.09 -24.87 4.66
CA PRO A 973 63.69 -24.98 6.09
C PRO A 973 64.67 -24.61 7.24
N ARG A 974 64.19 -24.80 8.49
CA ARG A 974 64.81 -25.39 9.72
C ARG A 974 64.07 -24.83 10.96
N HIS A 975 63.56 -25.54 11.96
CA HIS A 975 63.28 -26.97 12.27
C HIS A 975 61.94 -27.01 13.10
N ARG A 976 61.19 -28.09 13.44
CA ARG A 976 61.31 -29.57 13.57
C ARG A 976 62.05 -30.13 14.81
N PRO A 977 61.72 -31.36 15.29
CA PRO A 977 60.52 -32.20 15.08
C PRO A 977 59.41 -31.80 16.09
N THR A 978 58.52 -32.55 16.78
CA THR A 978 57.95 -33.94 16.95
C THR A 978 56.65 -33.72 17.78
N CYS A 979 55.50 -34.41 17.77
CA CYS A 979 54.86 -35.53 17.04
C CYS A 979 53.30 -35.29 17.10
N VAL A 980 52.35 -35.82 16.31
CA VAL A 980 52.17 -37.06 15.50
C VAL A 980 51.62 -38.26 16.32
N PRO A 981 50.46 -38.90 15.98
CA PRO A 981 49.36 -38.43 15.10
C PRO A 981 47.90 -38.94 15.42
N CYS A 982 46.97 -38.66 14.48
CA CYS A 982 45.85 -39.53 14.00
C CYS A 982 44.40 -39.50 14.56
N ALA A 983 43.48 -39.12 13.65
CA ALA A 983 42.36 -39.94 13.09
C ALA A 983 40.93 -39.91 13.69
N ASN A 984 39.99 -40.39 12.85
CA ASN A 984 38.53 -40.19 12.90
C ASN A 984 37.73 -41.31 13.60
N ALA A 985 36.56 -40.91 14.13
CA ALA A 985 35.24 -41.58 14.06
C ALA A 985 34.90 -42.89 14.82
N CYS A 986 33.60 -42.94 15.21
CA CYS A 986 32.73 -44.12 15.42
C CYS A 986 32.99 -45.15 16.55
N ALA A 987 32.51 -44.81 17.77
CA ALA A 987 31.69 -45.66 18.68
C ALA A 987 32.22 -47.07 19.11
N PRO A 988 31.47 -47.91 19.88
CA PRO A 988 30.36 -47.70 20.81
C PRO A 988 30.66 -48.24 22.24
N THR A 989 29.65 -48.23 23.16
CA THR A 989 29.56 -49.06 24.41
C THR A 989 30.63 -48.89 25.51
N ALA A 990 30.42 -49.28 26.79
CA ALA A 990 29.22 -49.36 27.63
C ALA A 990 29.61 -49.52 29.13
N SER A 991 28.73 -49.09 30.04
CA SER A 991 28.57 -49.53 31.45
C SER A 991 29.79 -49.66 32.40
N ARG A 992 29.71 -48.98 33.55
CA ARG A 992 29.40 -49.67 34.84
C ARG A 992 28.95 -48.74 35.98
N THR A 993 27.75 -49.03 36.48
CA THR A 993 27.15 -48.73 37.79
C THR A 993 27.84 -49.55 38.91
N PRO A 994 27.64 -49.33 40.25
CA PRO A 994 26.35 -49.14 40.96
C PRO A 994 26.39 -48.10 42.13
N THR A 995 25.38 -47.89 43.01
CA THR A 995 24.04 -48.47 43.34
C THR A 995 23.17 -47.30 43.90
N SER A 996 21.88 -47.32 44.30
CA SER A 996 20.74 -48.26 44.46
C SER A 996 19.47 -47.41 44.69
N GLY A 997 18.22 -47.88 44.57
CA GLY A 997 17.71 -49.17 44.06
C GLY A 997 16.23 -49.41 44.45
N CYS A 998 15.48 -50.13 43.59
CA CYS A 998 14.11 -50.66 43.76
C CYS A 998 12.94 -49.66 43.93
N SER A 999 11.67 -49.95 43.59
CA SER A 999 11.00 -50.86 42.63
C SER A 999 9.49 -50.49 42.63
N THR A 1000 8.62 -50.61 41.60
CA THR A 1000 8.24 -51.75 40.73
C THR A 1000 7.38 -51.26 39.52
N SER A 1001 7.07 -52.14 38.56
CA SER A 1001 6.10 -51.97 37.42
C SER A 1001 5.16 -53.21 37.39
N PRO A 1002 4.28 -53.51 36.39
CA PRO A 1002 3.79 -52.82 35.15
C PRO A 1002 2.21 -52.85 35.11
N PRO A 1003 1.42 -53.01 34.00
CA PRO A 1003 1.63 -52.91 32.53
C PRO A 1003 0.56 -52.11 31.71
N LEU A 1004 0.72 -52.14 30.37
CA LEU A 1004 -0.21 -51.81 29.25
C LEU A 1004 -1.52 -52.68 29.23
N PRO A 1005 -2.60 -52.44 28.42
CA PRO A 1005 -2.57 -51.99 27.00
C PRO A 1005 -3.83 -51.26 26.38
N THR A 1006 -3.84 -51.19 25.02
CA THR A 1006 -5.00 -51.14 24.06
C THR A 1006 -5.84 -49.87 23.77
N ARG A 1007 -5.52 -49.22 22.62
CA ARG A 1007 -6.25 -49.22 21.32
C ARG A 1007 -7.78 -48.90 21.25
N LYS A 1008 -8.12 -47.97 20.31
CA LYS A 1008 -9.36 -47.78 19.48
C LYS A 1008 -10.22 -46.51 19.70
N THR A 1009 -10.22 -45.67 18.66
CA THR A 1009 -11.36 -44.96 18.03
C THR A 1009 -12.51 -44.42 18.91
N ARG A 1010 -12.66 -43.09 18.90
CA ARG A 1010 -13.70 -42.49 18.05
C ARG A 1010 -13.21 -41.18 17.42
#